data_AF-A0A820AHL5-F1
#
_entry.id   AF-A0A820AHL5-F1
#
_cell.length_a   1.000
_cell.length_b   1.000
_cell.length_c   1.000
_cell.angle_alpha   90.00
_cell.angle_beta   90.00
_cell.angle_gamma   90.00
#
_symmetry.space_group_name_H-M   'P 1'
#
loop_
_entity.id
_entity.type
_entity.pdbx_description
1 polymer ?
#
loop_
_entity_poly.entity_id
_entity_poly.type
_entity_poly.pdbx_seq_one_letter_code
_entity_poly.pdbx_strand_id
1 'polypeptide(L)'
;ANGDHTQRFERLGVLYGAKSDPGVEVVIAQRPEIVSSFVPTAAEREVGSGLWNPEETSLAELVPTASSLALHDLVHFEGLPAMMVQLTSFACGGLAISIKLAHPLADAQSLMGFAHNWAAINRALITNEPLPSLCPIFEPEQLDRAASGNIDASNPDPKLIEAARNLPLHRYDCWASLDGSPSFMAQLTKIPSELDSNTIILGKSLSWSEWDLTAPVSHYLVSFTVDEIKNMWEDASSNSEIRISRLDALLAHIWMLIIRARELSHDQQPIYLDVTLGLRSRLDPPLSENFVGSPIILGNVSTIGIQSIGKMALSIRSTLSKFNSSSIGPMLHELAFELSPNRLWNAFLGRRNTIVTSWLHLKTYEVDFGIGVPRFVNALMPSVDGCVHLLENGNTKGAEKINRHLINVILLGLAFMLLYTAFHATTMLAQSVFEGIKNETINGTNFEGGGYISLGIASACMAIANIFAPVIISILGPSISMFMGGTTFLLYVLSFLFPMIWSFYLVSILLGIGAAILWTAQGTYLALYSNEMTVSRNAGIFWALLQIGYLPGNLFVYLSINTETITRSTRYPLFAVFSIVCAVGLAFFALIIWRTFIERRQSNSQLSNKEEKITMANIAETLKIAVRLFKTRNMLLLLISFAYTDDSLIFTGTRKRLIGLHGVLLGVGEILGGGLFGFITKPKTSSQRGLIIFIGFVLQIVFYYSVFINFPFDSPAKETNSKPYFEFDSLISQVIAFVGSFLVGLGDSSLNIQVPFIRIVCFL
;
A
#
# COMPACT_ATOMS: atom_id res chain seq x y z
N ALA A 1 -43.50 -33.59 -18.10
CA ALA A 1 -42.84 -32.38 -18.62
C ALA A 1 -42.70 -32.51 -20.15
N ASN A 2 -43.04 -31.47 -20.91
CA ASN A 2 -43.04 -31.45 -22.38
C ASN A 2 -41.64 -31.29 -23.01
N GLY A 3 -40.61 -31.95 -22.47
CA GLY A 3 -39.23 -31.89 -22.97
C GLY A 3 -38.39 -30.74 -22.40
N ASP A 4 -38.94 -29.53 -22.28
CA ASP A 4 -38.23 -28.34 -21.78
C ASP A 4 -37.60 -28.55 -20.39
N HIS A 5 -36.26 -28.44 -20.31
CA HIS A 5 -35.50 -28.63 -19.09
C HIS A 5 -35.75 -27.57 -18.01
N THR A 6 -36.16 -26.36 -18.41
CA THR A 6 -36.46 -25.25 -17.49
C THR A 6 -37.75 -25.47 -16.69
N GLN A 7 -38.66 -26.29 -17.23
CA GLN A 7 -39.94 -26.63 -16.59
C GLN A 7 -39.89 -27.92 -15.76
N ARG A 8 -38.68 -28.43 -15.47
CA ARG A 8 -38.48 -29.59 -14.60
C ARG A 8 -38.65 -29.19 -13.14
N PHE A 9 -38.92 -30.18 -12.30
CA PHE A 9 -39.34 -29.99 -10.92
C PHE A 9 -38.25 -29.28 -10.07
N GLU A 10 -38.66 -28.34 -9.21
CA GLU A 10 -37.79 -27.56 -8.31
C GLU A 10 -36.62 -26.80 -8.98
N ARG A 11 -36.74 -26.43 -10.26
CA ARG A 11 -35.77 -25.54 -10.91
C ARG A 11 -35.99 -24.09 -10.44
N LEU A 12 -34.89 -23.42 -10.12
CA LEU A 12 -34.91 -22.01 -9.71
C LEU A 12 -35.27 -21.12 -10.90
N GLY A 13 -36.41 -20.45 -10.83
CA GLY A 13 -36.77 -19.35 -11.72
C GLY A 13 -36.49 -17.99 -11.07
N VAL A 14 -35.80 -17.10 -11.78
CA VAL A 14 -35.49 -15.74 -11.28
C VAL A 14 -36.13 -14.72 -12.20
N LEU A 15 -37.02 -13.90 -11.65
CA LEU A 15 -37.51 -12.68 -12.28
C LEU A 15 -36.86 -11.49 -11.58
N TYR A 16 -36.28 -10.57 -12.35
CA TYR A 16 -35.58 -9.40 -11.81
C TYR A 16 -35.89 -8.13 -12.63
N GLY A 17 -35.66 -6.97 -12.03
CA GLY A 17 -35.94 -5.66 -12.62
C GLY A 17 -37.37 -5.17 -12.41
N ALA A 18 -38.15 -5.82 -11.55
CA ALA A 18 -39.50 -5.37 -11.22
C ALA A 18 -39.47 -4.25 -10.17
N LYS A 19 -40.49 -3.39 -10.18
CA LYS A 19 -40.63 -2.32 -9.16
C LYS A 19 -40.86 -2.86 -7.74
N SER A 20 -41.28 -4.11 -7.63
CA SER A 20 -41.51 -4.81 -6.37
C SER A 20 -40.28 -5.56 -5.86
N ASP A 21 -39.15 -5.52 -6.58
CA ASP A 21 -37.93 -6.19 -6.15
C ASP A 21 -37.51 -5.63 -4.78
N PRO A 22 -37.22 -6.48 -3.77
CA PRO A 22 -36.88 -6.05 -2.42
C PRO A 22 -35.55 -5.28 -2.33
N GLY A 23 -34.76 -5.28 -3.42
CA GLY A 23 -33.49 -4.59 -3.50
C GLY A 23 -32.40 -5.22 -2.62
N VAL A 24 -31.46 -4.38 -2.18
CA VAL A 24 -30.39 -4.78 -1.25
C VAL A 24 -30.74 -4.23 0.12
N GLU A 25 -30.81 -5.11 1.13
CA GLU A 25 -30.95 -4.66 2.50
C GLU A 25 -29.62 -4.06 2.98
N VAL A 26 -29.67 -2.85 3.54
CA VAL A 26 -28.48 -2.16 4.06
C VAL A 26 -28.65 -1.90 5.55
N VAL A 27 -27.74 -2.46 6.35
CA VAL A 27 -27.66 -2.26 7.79
C VAL A 27 -26.51 -1.32 8.11
N ILE A 28 -26.77 -0.25 8.88
CA ILE A 28 -25.74 0.65 9.39
C ILE A 28 -25.57 0.39 10.88
N ALA A 29 -24.35 0.05 11.28
CA ALA A 29 -24.00 -0.27 12.67
C ALA A 29 -22.79 0.55 13.14
N GLN A 30 -22.63 0.67 14.45
CA GLN A 30 -21.51 1.35 15.07
C GLN A 30 -20.94 0.52 16.22
N ARG A 31 -19.62 0.55 16.37
CA ARG A 31 -18.89 -0.11 17.45
C ARG A 31 -17.99 0.87 18.21
N PRO A 32 -17.99 0.81 19.55
CA PRO A 32 -17.17 1.69 20.37
C PRO A 32 -15.69 1.31 20.38
N GLU A 33 -15.33 0.08 19.96
CA GLU A 33 -13.95 -0.36 19.90
C GLU A 33 -13.19 0.24 18.70
N ILE A 34 -11.87 0.10 18.70
CA ILE A 34 -11.02 0.45 17.56
C ILE A 34 -10.71 -0.79 16.71
N VAL A 35 -10.44 -0.61 15.42
CA VAL A 35 -10.20 -1.76 14.52
C VAL A 35 -9.01 -2.61 14.97
N SER A 36 -7.94 -2.02 15.49
CA SER A 36 -6.75 -2.76 15.91
C SER A 36 -6.93 -3.61 17.17
N SER A 37 -7.87 -3.26 18.05
CA SER A 37 -8.23 -4.11 19.20
C SER A 37 -9.19 -5.22 18.80
N PHE A 38 -9.87 -5.07 17.65
CA PHE A 38 -10.84 -6.01 17.15
C PHE A 38 -10.21 -7.05 16.20
N VAL A 39 -9.30 -6.65 15.31
CA VAL A 39 -8.61 -7.56 14.39
C VAL A 39 -7.10 -7.23 14.27
N PRO A 40 -6.20 -8.19 14.56
CA PRO A 40 -4.76 -8.02 14.37
C PRO A 40 -4.38 -7.88 12.88
N THR A 41 -3.26 -7.22 12.60
CA THR A 41 -2.65 -7.17 11.26
C THR A 41 -2.20 -8.56 10.80
N ALA A 42 -1.95 -8.70 9.49
CA ALA A 42 -1.33 -9.90 8.95
C ALA A 42 -0.01 -10.27 9.64
N ALA A 43 0.87 -9.27 9.88
CA ALA A 43 2.12 -9.47 10.60
C ALA A 43 1.88 -9.91 12.07
N GLU A 44 0.94 -9.29 12.78
CA GLU A 44 0.61 -9.67 14.15
C GLU A 44 0.02 -11.09 14.24
N ARG A 45 -0.73 -11.54 13.23
CA ARG A 45 -1.23 -12.93 13.14
C ARG A 45 -0.12 -13.95 12.83
N GLU A 46 0.95 -13.51 12.17
CA GLU A 46 2.12 -14.35 11.88
C GLU A 46 3.08 -14.46 13.09
N VAL A 47 3.10 -13.48 14.00
CA VAL A 47 3.94 -13.51 15.20
C VAL A 47 3.44 -14.59 16.17
N GLY A 48 4.23 -15.66 16.37
CA GLY A 48 3.90 -16.80 17.23
C GLY A 48 3.91 -18.13 16.47
N SER A 49 2.92 -18.98 16.70
CA SER A 49 2.73 -20.27 15.99
C SER A 49 2.01 -20.14 14.63
N GLY A 50 1.71 -18.91 14.19
CA GLY A 50 0.91 -18.66 12.97
C GLY A 50 -0.58 -19.05 13.10
N LEU A 51 -1.04 -19.30 14.32
CA LEU A 51 -2.41 -19.71 14.65
C LEU A 51 -3.17 -18.53 15.27
N TRP A 52 -4.35 -18.22 14.74
CA TRP A 52 -5.22 -17.19 15.30
C TRP A 52 -6.67 -17.67 15.36
N ASN A 53 -7.34 -17.41 16.50
CA ASN A 53 -8.74 -17.77 16.70
C ASN A 53 -9.67 -16.57 16.43
N PRO A 54 -10.36 -16.50 15.28
CA PRO A 54 -11.34 -15.45 15.01
C PRO A 54 -12.57 -15.48 15.93
N GLU A 55 -12.89 -16.60 16.59
CA GLU A 55 -14.05 -16.69 17.48
C GLU A 55 -13.91 -15.78 18.70
N GLU A 56 -12.68 -15.48 19.13
CA GLU A 56 -12.40 -14.47 20.17
C GLU A 56 -12.86 -13.06 19.75
N THR A 57 -13.05 -12.83 18.44
CA THR A 57 -13.29 -11.51 17.88
C THR A 57 -14.72 -11.25 17.43
N SER A 58 -15.72 -12.06 17.82
CA SER A 58 -17.16 -11.81 17.57
C SER A 58 -17.48 -11.34 16.13
N LEU A 59 -16.76 -11.87 15.12
CA LEU A 59 -16.89 -11.44 13.72
C LEU A 59 -18.31 -11.60 13.17
N ALA A 60 -19.08 -12.54 13.72
CA ALA A 60 -20.48 -12.77 13.38
C ALA A 60 -21.36 -11.53 13.63
N GLU A 61 -21.01 -10.66 14.58
CA GLU A 61 -21.74 -9.41 14.87
C GLU A 61 -21.58 -8.36 13.77
N LEU A 62 -20.59 -8.52 12.87
CA LEU A 62 -20.37 -7.62 11.74
C LEU A 62 -21.27 -7.94 10.54
N VAL A 63 -22.11 -8.98 10.64
CA VAL A 63 -22.91 -9.51 9.53
C VAL A 63 -24.39 -9.36 9.84
N PRO A 64 -25.22 -8.99 8.86
CA PRO A 64 -26.64 -8.79 9.11
C PRO A 64 -27.32 -10.13 9.47
N THR A 65 -27.99 -10.15 10.63
CA THR A 65 -28.69 -11.31 11.20
C THR A 65 -30.20 -11.16 11.27
N ALA A 66 -30.74 -9.96 11.03
CA ALA A 66 -32.17 -9.66 11.24
C ALA A 66 -33.11 -10.32 10.21
N SER A 67 -32.63 -10.54 8.99
CA SER A 67 -33.43 -11.05 7.87
C SER A 67 -32.78 -12.30 7.25
N SER A 68 -33.61 -13.21 6.73
CA SER A 68 -33.14 -14.30 5.86
C SER A 68 -32.99 -13.80 4.43
N LEU A 69 -32.03 -14.37 3.69
CA LEU A 69 -31.96 -14.15 2.24
C LEU A 69 -33.07 -14.94 1.53
N ALA A 70 -33.45 -14.48 0.35
CA ALA A 70 -34.17 -15.32 -0.60
C ALA A 70 -33.38 -16.63 -0.83
N LEU A 71 -34.10 -17.73 -1.03
CA LEU A 71 -33.53 -19.06 -1.31
C LEU A 71 -32.72 -19.67 -0.14
N HIS A 72 -32.92 -19.20 1.08
CA HIS A 72 -32.38 -19.87 2.27
C HIS A 72 -33.09 -21.22 2.55
N ASP A 73 -34.34 -21.36 2.11
CA ASP A 73 -35.09 -22.60 2.00
C ASP A 73 -35.95 -22.58 0.71
N LEU A 74 -36.69 -23.67 0.45
CA LEU A 74 -37.53 -23.83 -0.75
C LEU A 74 -38.95 -23.25 -0.59
N VAL A 75 -39.32 -22.78 0.59
CA VAL A 75 -40.72 -22.45 0.96
C VAL A 75 -40.91 -20.94 1.15
N HIS A 76 -39.93 -20.26 1.72
CA HIS A 76 -39.98 -18.88 2.17
C HIS A 76 -38.95 -18.05 1.40
N PHE A 77 -39.28 -17.68 0.16
CA PHE A 77 -38.42 -16.85 -0.69
C PHE A 77 -39.08 -15.53 -1.14
N GLU A 78 -40.41 -15.45 -1.19
CA GLU A 78 -41.11 -14.24 -1.62
C GLU A 78 -40.83 -13.04 -0.71
N GLY A 79 -40.54 -11.89 -1.33
CA GLY A 79 -40.31 -10.63 -0.63
C GLY A 79 -38.96 -10.52 0.11
N LEU A 80 -38.15 -11.59 0.13
CA LEU A 80 -36.83 -11.57 0.77
C LEU A 80 -35.73 -11.04 -0.17
N PRO A 81 -34.72 -10.32 0.36
CA PRO A 81 -33.62 -9.82 -0.46
C PRO A 81 -32.68 -10.97 -0.89
N ALA A 82 -32.18 -10.90 -2.12
CA ALA A 82 -31.12 -11.80 -2.60
C ALA A 82 -29.72 -11.41 -2.06
N MET A 83 -29.60 -10.21 -1.48
CA MET A 83 -28.35 -9.66 -0.99
C MET A 83 -28.57 -8.72 0.18
N MET A 84 -27.66 -8.76 1.16
CA MET A 84 -27.60 -7.82 2.27
C MET A 84 -26.19 -7.28 2.46
N VAL A 85 -26.10 -6.05 2.92
CA VAL A 85 -24.84 -5.35 3.24
C VAL A 85 -24.94 -4.78 4.64
N GLN A 86 -23.88 -4.94 5.44
CA GLN A 86 -23.74 -4.21 6.69
C GLN A 86 -22.48 -3.35 6.68
N LEU A 87 -22.64 -2.07 7.01
CA LEU A 87 -21.58 -1.11 7.21
C LEU A 87 -21.43 -0.83 8.70
N THR A 88 -20.30 -1.24 9.28
CA THR A 88 -20.03 -1.07 10.72
C THR A 88 -18.87 -0.09 10.92
N SER A 89 -19.15 1.09 11.48
CA SER A 89 -18.10 2.08 11.79
C SER A 89 -17.53 1.88 13.19
N PHE A 90 -16.21 2.04 13.33
CA PHE A 90 -15.48 1.93 14.60
C PHE A 90 -15.12 3.31 15.17
N ALA A 91 -14.88 3.41 16.48
CA ALA A 91 -14.56 4.67 17.15
C ALA A 91 -13.29 5.37 16.62
N CYS A 92 -12.36 4.61 16.04
CA CYS A 92 -11.16 5.17 15.38
C CYS A 92 -11.41 5.69 13.96
N GLY A 93 -12.65 5.68 13.47
CA GLY A 93 -13.00 6.00 12.07
C GLY A 93 -12.77 4.85 11.09
N GLY A 94 -12.46 3.65 11.58
CA GLY A 94 -12.36 2.46 10.74
C GLY A 94 -13.73 1.94 10.30
N LEU A 95 -13.76 1.10 9.27
CA LEU A 95 -14.98 0.56 8.67
C LEU A 95 -14.84 -0.94 8.45
N ALA A 96 -15.85 -1.71 8.84
CA ALA A 96 -16.07 -3.06 8.36
C ALA A 96 -17.25 -3.08 7.38
N ILE A 97 -17.07 -3.79 6.27
CA ILE A 97 -18.09 -3.99 5.24
C ILE A 97 -18.34 -5.50 5.17
N SER A 98 -19.57 -5.91 5.48
CA SER A 98 -20.03 -7.28 5.29
C SER A 98 -20.97 -7.35 4.10
N ILE A 99 -20.79 -8.39 3.29
CA ILE A 99 -21.63 -8.67 2.12
C ILE A 99 -22.13 -10.11 2.24
N LYS A 100 -23.45 -10.28 2.23
CA LYS A 100 -24.13 -11.58 2.31
C LYS A 100 -25.01 -11.72 1.07
N LEU A 101 -24.92 -12.85 0.36
CA LEU A 101 -25.62 -13.05 -0.92
C LEU A 101 -26.16 -14.47 -1.02
N ALA A 102 -27.30 -14.64 -1.69
CA ALA A 102 -27.92 -15.94 -1.91
C ALA A 102 -27.02 -16.80 -2.81
N HIS A 103 -26.41 -17.83 -2.23
CA HIS A 103 -25.39 -18.66 -2.89
C HIS A 103 -25.86 -19.32 -4.22
N PRO A 104 -27.14 -19.71 -4.40
CA PRO A 104 -27.63 -20.18 -5.71
C PRO A 104 -27.51 -19.15 -6.84
N LEU A 105 -27.48 -17.85 -6.51
CA LEU A 105 -27.40 -16.75 -7.48
C LEU A 105 -25.97 -16.25 -7.73
N ALA A 106 -25.04 -16.51 -6.81
CA ALA A 106 -23.66 -16.06 -6.95
C ALA A 106 -22.70 -16.94 -6.14
N ASP A 107 -21.59 -17.34 -6.75
CA ASP A 107 -20.43 -17.85 -6.03
C ASP A 107 -19.52 -16.72 -5.52
N ALA A 108 -18.41 -17.10 -4.89
CA ALA A 108 -17.41 -16.16 -4.40
C ALA A 108 -16.81 -15.27 -5.49
N GLN A 109 -16.69 -15.74 -6.74
CA GLN A 109 -16.18 -14.93 -7.84
C GLN A 109 -17.17 -13.84 -8.22
N SER A 110 -18.46 -14.17 -8.31
CA SER A 110 -19.52 -13.18 -8.53
C SER A 110 -19.66 -12.18 -7.37
N LEU A 111 -19.54 -12.65 -6.12
CA LEU A 111 -19.50 -11.79 -4.93
C LEU A 111 -18.34 -10.78 -4.99
N MET A 112 -17.15 -11.23 -5.34
CA MET A 112 -15.98 -10.36 -5.43
C MET A 112 -16.03 -9.43 -6.64
N GLY A 113 -16.60 -9.88 -7.77
CA GLY A 113 -16.91 -9.00 -8.90
C GLY A 113 -17.83 -7.85 -8.50
N PHE A 114 -18.88 -8.14 -7.71
CA PHE A 114 -19.74 -7.11 -7.13
C PHE A 114 -18.94 -6.15 -6.22
N ALA A 115 -18.13 -6.68 -5.30
CA ALA A 115 -17.35 -5.86 -4.37
C ALA A 115 -16.36 -4.92 -5.09
N HIS A 116 -15.66 -5.41 -6.11
CA HIS A 116 -14.76 -4.60 -6.93
C HIS A 116 -15.50 -3.50 -7.70
N ASN A 117 -16.63 -3.83 -8.32
CA ASN A 117 -17.44 -2.86 -9.05
C ASN A 117 -18.00 -1.77 -8.13
N TRP A 118 -18.50 -2.18 -6.95
CA TRP A 118 -19.00 -1.24 -5.94
C TRP A 118 -17.90 -0.31 -5.43
N ALA A 119 -16.72 -0.87 -5.10
CA ALA A 119 -15.57 -0.09 -4.69
C ALA A 119 -15.08 0.88 -5.80
N ALA A 120 -15.09 0.45 -7.07
CA ALA A 120 -14.70 1.28 -8.20
C ALA A 120 -15.65 2.47 -8.42
N ILE A 121 -16.97 2.23 -8.33
CA ILE A 121 -17.97 3.30 -8.34
C ILE A 121 -17.73 4.26 -7.18
N ASN A 122 -17.55 3.75 -5.97
CA ASN A 122 -17.36 4.59 -4.80
C ASN A 122 -16.12 5.50 -4.93
N ARG A 123 -15.01 4.97 -5.44
CA ARG A 123 -13.81 5.76 -5.73
C ARG A 123 -14.09 6.86 -6.74
N ALA A 124 -14.72 6.54 -7.88
CA ALA A 124 -15.06 7.53 -8.90
C ALA A 124 -15.96 8.65 -8.36
N LEU A 125 -16.91 8.32 -7.48
CA LEU A 125 -17.76 9.30 -6.80
C LEU A 125 -16.97 10.21 -5.84
N ILE A 126 -16.03 9.66 -5.08
CA ILE A 126 -15.18 10.43 -4.15
C ILE A 126 -14.20 11.33 -4.91
N THR A 127 -13.62 10.86 -6.01
CA THR A 127 -12.64 11.60 -6.83
C THR A 127 -13.28 12.50 -7.88
N ASN A 128 -14.61 12.46 -8.01
CA ASN A 128 -15.38 13.15 -9.04
C ASN A 128 -14.91 12.80 -10.47
N GLU A 129 -14.50 11.54 -10.67
CA GLU A 129 -14.14 10.96 -11.96
C GLU A 129 -15.38 10.36 -12.65
N PRO A 130 -15.34 10.14 -13.98
CA PRO A 130 -16.41 9.44 -14.68
C PRO A 130 -16.66 8.06 -14.09
N LEU A 131 -17.94 7.71 -13.90
CA LEU A 131 -18.32 6.40 -13.41
C LEU A 131 -17.79 5.29 -14.34
N PRO A 132 -17.20 4.21 -13.79
CA PRO A 132 -16.70 3.11 -14.60
C PRO A 132 -17.86 2.42 -15.32
N SER A 133 -17.62 2.03 -16.58
CA SER A 133 -18.57 1.17 -17.31
C SER A 133 -18.52 -0.24 -16.71
N LEU A 134 -19.63 -0.67 -16.11
CA LEU A 134 -19.78 -2.02 -15.58
C LEU A 134 -20.39 -2.94 -16.66
N CYS A 135 -19.89 -4.17 -16.77
CA CYS A 135 -20.40 -5.17 -17.72
C CYS A 135 -20.66 -6.53 -17.03
N PRO A 136 -21.51 -6.61 -15.99
CA PRO A 136 -21.93 -7.90 -15.44
C PRO A 136 -22.78 -8.66 -16.47
N ILE A 137 -22.59 -9.97 -16.57
CA ILE A 137 -23.32 -10.84 -17.51
C ILE A 137 -24.12 -11.86 -16.72
N PHE A 138 -25.44 -11.70 -16.67
CA PHE A 138 -26.35 -12.69 -16.10
C PHE A 138 -27.11 -13.38 -17.23
N GLU A 139 -26.50 -14.41 -17.81
CA GLU A 139 -27.04 -15.22 -18.90
C GLU A 139 -26.83 -16.71 -18.60
N PRO A 140 -27.58 -17.28 -17.64
CA PRO A 140 -27.42 -18.67 -17.22
C PRO A 140 -27.52 -19.66 -18.40
N GLU A 141 -28.20 -19.30 -19.49
CA GLU A 141 -28.35 -20.09 -20.71
C GLU A 141 -27.01 -20.36 -21.42
N GLN A 142 -25.94 -19.63 -21.08
CA GLN A 142 -24.59 -19.96 -21.52
C GLN A 142 -24.13 -21.33 -21.00
N LEU A 143 -24.57 -21.75 -19.81
CA LEU A 143 -24.31 -23.09 -19.28
C LEU A 143 -25.12 -24.15 -20.02
N ASP A 144 -26.38 -23.86 -20.34
CA ASP A 144 -27.25 -24.78 -21.08
C ASP A 144 -26.68 -25.07 -22.47
N ARG A 145 -26.17 -24.04 -23.15
CA ARG A 145 -25.47 -24.18 -24.44
C ARG A 145 -24.18 -24.98 -24.36
N ALA A 146 -23.55 -25.04 -23.18
CA ALA A 146 -22.34 -25.84 -22.97
C ALA A 146 -22.65 -27.32 -22.67
N ALA A 147 -23.91 -27.67 -22.40
CA ALA A 147 -24.31 -29.07 -22.23
C ALA A 147 -24.21 -29.83 -23.55
N SER A 148 -23.80 -31.09 -23.46
CA SER A 148 -23.74 -31.98 -24.64
C SER A 148 -25.13 -32.51 -24.99
N GLY A 149 -25.37 -32.80 -26.27
CA GLY A 149 -26.62 -33.40 -26.73
C GLY A 149 -27.84 -32.47 -26.59
N ASN A 150 -29.04 -33.05 -26.73
CA ASN A 150 -30.29 -32.32 -26.56
C ASN A 150 -30.78 -32.44 -25.11
N ILE A 151 -30.61 -31.38 -24.32
CA ILE A 151 -31.06 -31.33 -22.92
C ILE A 151 -32.59 -31.22 -22.78
N ASP A 152 -33.29 -30.83 -23.84
CA ASP A 152 -34.76 -30.74 -23.91
C ASP A 152 -35.43 -32.00 -24.47
N ALA A 153 -34.65 -33.06 -24.72
CA ALA A 153 -35.22 -34.34 -25.13
C ALA A 153 -36.11 -34.92 -24.02
N SER A 154 -37.04 -35.81 -24.37
CA SER A 154 -37.91 -36.47 -23.39
C SER A 154 -37.15 -37.43 -22.47
N ASN A 155 -36.02 -37.97 -22.94
CA ASN A 155 -35.17 -38.91 -22.22
C ASN A 155 -33.69 -38.51 -22.38
N PRO A 156 -32.84 -38.75 -21.36
CA PRO A 156 -31.41 -38.48 -21.44
C PRO A 156 -30.72 -39.42 -22.44
N ASP A 157 -29.62 -38.96 -23.04
CA ASP A 157 -28.75 -39.82 -23.86
C ASP A 157 -27.94 -40.77 -22.94
N PRO A 158 -28.13 -42.10 -23.05
CA PRO A 158 -27.43 -43.06 -22.18
C PRO A 158 -25.90 -42.95 -22.23
N LYS A 159 -25.32 -42.59 -23.38
CA LYS A 159 -23.86 -42.45 -23.52
C LYS A 159 -23.34 -41.23 -22.79
N LEU A 160 -24.09 -40.13 -22.81
CA LEU A 160 -23.72 -38.91 -22.09
C LEU A 160 -23.85 -39.12 -20.58
N ILE A 161 -24.88 -39.84 -20.12
CA ILE A 161 -25.02 -40.23 -18.72
C ILE A 161 -23.85 -41.12 -18.28
N GLU A 162 -23.47 -42.12 -19.07
CA GLU A 162 -22.31 -42.97 -18.77
C GLU A 162 -21.01 -42.15 -18.71
N ALA A 163 -20.80 -41.23 -19.65
CA ALA A 163 -19.65 -40.33 -19.64
C ALA A 163 -19.62 -39.42 -18.40
N ALA A 164 -20.76 -38.86 -18.00
CA ALA A 164 -20.89 -38.06 -16.78
C ALA A 164 -20.56 -38.88 -15.54
N ARG A 165 -21.02 -40.14 -15.46
CA ARG A 165 -20.78 -41.06 -14.34
C ARG A 165 -19.32 -41.45 -14.14
N ASN A 166 -18.49 -41.33 -15.17
CA ASN A 166 -17.05 -41.53 -15.06
C ASN A 166 -16.31 -40.37 -14.36
N LEU A 167 -16.98 -39.22 -14.16
CA LEU A 167 -16.40 -38.13 -13.39
C LEU A 167 -16.39 -38.46 -11.89
N PRO A 168 -15.29 -38.09 -11.19
CA PRO A 168 -15.15 -38.29 -9.75
C PRO A 168 -16.02 -37.26 -9.00
N LEU A 169 -17.31 -37.57 -8.90
CA LEU A 169 -18.32 -36.79 -8.18
C LEU A 169 -19.05 -37.72 -7.23
N HIS A 170 -19.30 -37.28 -6.00
CA HIS A 170 -20.31 -37.95 -5.19
C HIS A 170 -21.69 -37.74 -5.82
N ARG A 171 -22.54 -38.76 -5.71
CA ARG A 171 -23.95 -38.73 -6.13
C ARG A 171 -24.80 -39.28 -4.99
N TYR A 172 -24.67 -38.63 -3.83
CA TYR A 172 -25.46 -39.00 -2.68
C TYR A 172 -26.91 -38.56 -2.90
N ASP A 173 -27.85 -39.48 -2.73
CA ASP A 173 -29.28 -39.23 -2.88
C ASP A 173 -29.86 -38.83 -1.53
N CYS A 174 -30.19 -37.54 -1.38
CA CYS A 174 -30.81 -37.00 -0.18
C CYS A 174 -32.12 -37.72 0.15
N TRP A 175 -32.91 -38.10 -0.85
CA TRP A 175 -34.19 -38.78 -0.66
C TRP A 175 -34.05 -40.22 -0.15
N ALA A 176 -32.88 -40.82 -0.36
CA ALA A 176 -32.54 -42.14 0.20
C ALA A 176 -32.00 -42.07 1.64
N SER A 177 -32.00 -40.88 2.26
CA SER A 177 -31.19 -40.59 3.45
C SER A 177 -32.02 -40.06 4.62
N LEU A 178 -33.31 -40.40 4.71
CA LEU A 178 -34.17 -40.00 5.81
C LEU A 178 -33.73 -40.62 7.15
N ASP A 179 -33.35 -41.89 7.12
CA ASP A 179 -32.98 -42.64 8.32
C ASP A 179 -31.71 -42.08 8.95
N GLY A 180 -31.79 -41.63 10.21
CA GLY A 180 -30.67 -41.03 10.94
C GLY A 180 -30.35 -39.59 10.52
N SER A 181 -31.19 -38.96 9.70
CA SER A 181 -30.97 -37.58 9.25
C SER A 181 -31.07 -36.57 10.40
N PRO A 182 -30.16 -35.58 10.48
CA PRO A 182 -30.27 -34.46 11.41
C PRO A 182 -31.55 -33.65 11.17
N SER A 183 -32.13 -33.08 12.23
CA SER A 183 -33.41 -32.34 12.15
C SER A 183 -33.37 -31.19 11.13
N PHE A 184 -32.25 -30.48 11.01
CA PHE A 184 -32.10 -29.38 10.05
C PHE A 184 -31.99 -29.85 8.58
N MET A 185 -31.65 -31.12 8.33
CA MET A 185 -31.59 -31.73 7.00
C MET A 185 -32.84 -32.55 6.65
N ALA A 186 -33.70 -32.84 7.62
CA ALA A 186 -34.82 -33.77 7.47
C ALA A 186 -35.86 -33.36 6.40
N GLN A 187 -35.93 -32.09 6.02
CA GLN A 187 -36.79 -31.66 4.91
C GLN A 187 -36.18 -31.99 3.55
N LEU A 188 -34.86 -31.86 3.40
CA LEU A 188 -34.14 -32.19 2.17
C LEU A 188 -34.20 -33.70 1.84
N THR A 189 -34.38 -34.54 2.86
CA THR A 189 -34.43 -36.00 2.70
C THR A 189 -35.81 -36.55 2.37
N LYS A 190 -36.85 -35.72 2.36
CA LYS A 190 -38.20 -36.14 1.98
C LYS A 190 -38.40 -36.06 0.48
N ILE A 191 -39.06 -37.07 -0.06
CA ILE A 191 -39.58 -37.02 -1.42
C ILE A 191 -40.79 -36.08 -1.43
N PRO A 192 -40.81 -35.05 -2.29
CA PRO A 192 -41.94 -34.14 -2.45
C PRO A 192 -43.23 -34.88 -2.81
N SER A 193 -44.36 -34.46 -2.24
CA SER A 193 -45.66 -35.11 -2.42
C SER A 193 -46.19 -35.06 -3.85
N GLU A 194 -45.68 -34.13 -4.65
CA GLU A 194 -46.01 -33.93 -6.06
C GLU A 194 -45.43 -35.03 -6.97
N LEU A 195 -44.46 -35.80 -6.47
CA LEU A 195 -43.81 -36.90 -7.18
C LEU A 195 -44.33 -38.26 -6.70
N ASP A 196 -44.56 -39.20 -7.62
CA ASP A 196 -44.93 -40.57 -7.26
C ASP A 196 -43.71 -41.34 -6.74
N SER A 197 -43.61 -41.47 -5.43
CA SER A 197 -42.51 -42.16 -4.74
C SER A 197 -42.27 -43.60 -5.23
N ASN A 198 -43.29 -44.27 -5.78
CA ASN A 198 -43.15 -45.65 -6.27
C ASN A 198 -42.41 -45.75 -7.60
N THR A 199 -42.28 -44.64 -8.33
CA THR A 199 -41.61 -44.59 -9.64
C THR A 199 -40.14 -44.14 -9.56
N ILE A 200 -39.71 -43.67 -8.39
CA ILE A 200 -38.39 -43.08 -8.19
C ILE A 200 -37.41 -44.16 -7.77
N ILE A 201 -36.35 -44.32 -8.56
CA ILE A 201 -35.23 -45.20 -8.22
C ILE A 201 -34.26 -44.44 -7.32
N LEU A 202 -34.18 -44.83 -6.05
CA LEU A 202 -33.28 -44.23 -5.05
C LEU A 202 -31.81 -44.62 -5.30
N GLY A 203 -30.93 -43.64 -5.12
CA GLY A 203 -29.48 -43.77 -5.26
C GLY A 203 -28.75 -44.12 -3.96
N LYS A 204 -27.48 -43.71 -3.86
CA LYS A 204 -26.62 -43.98 -2.70
C LYS A 204 -26.99 -43.06 -1.53
N SER A 205 -27.33 -43.61 -0.37
CA SER A 205 -27.63 -42.80 0.82
C SER A 205 -26.40 -42.10 1.42
N LEU A 206 -26.64 -41.01 2.15
CA LEU A 206 -25.69 -40.34 3.01
C LEU A 206 -25.42 -41.20 4.27
N SER A 207 -24.16 -41.27 4.68
CA SER A 207 -23.75 -42.03 5.87
C SER A 207 -23.73 -41.13 7.11
N TRP A 208 -24.90 -40.77 7.65
CA TRP A 208 -25.01 -39.84 8.80
C TRP A 208 -24.19 -40.26 10.03
N SER A 209 -23.96 -41.56 10.22
CA SER A 209 -23.10 -42.08 11.31
C SER A 209 -21.65 -41.62 11.26
N GLU A 210 -21.16 -41.17 10.10
CA GLU A 210 -19.80 -40.64 9.95
C GLU A 210 -19.71 -39.16 10.34
N TRP A 211 -20.85 -38.46 10.51
CA TRP A 211 -20.89 -37.05 10.86
C TRP A 211 -21.37 -36.86 12.31
N ASP A 212 -20.43 -36.68 13.23
CA ASP A 212 -20.74 -36.31 14.61
C ASP A 212 -21.03 -34.82 14.71
N LEU A 213 -22.32 -34.48 14.75
CA LEU A 213 -22.81 -33.11 14.92
C LEU A 213 -22.78 -32.62 16.38
N THR A 214 -22.52 -33.52 17.33
CA THR A 214 -22.49 -33.18 18.76
C THR A 214 -21.10 -32.80 19.24
N ALA A 215 -20.06 -33.12 18.47
CA ALA A 215 -18.70 -32.75 18.77
C ALA A 215 -18.51 -31.22 18.75
N PRO A 216 -17.79 -30.64 19.73
CA PRO A 216 -17.49 -29.21 19.71
C PRO A 216 -16.52 -28.90 18.55
N VAL A 217 -16.83 -27.84 17.79
CA VAL A 217 -16.02 -27.37 16.66
C VAL A 217 -15.66 -25.91 16.88
N SER A 218 -14.39 -25.57 16.62
CA SER A 218 -13.88 -24.20 16.61
C SER A 218 -13.16 -23.89 15.31
N HIS A 219 -13.28 -22.65 14.85
CA HIS A 219 -12.61 -22.16 13.66
C HIS A 219 -11.26 -21.51 13.99
N TYR A 220 -10.20 -21.88 13.26
CA TYR A 220 -8.87 -21.29 13.40
C TYR A 220 -8.32 -20.86 12.05
N LEU A 221 -7.65 -19.70 12.02
CA LEU A 221 -6.84 -19.27 10.89
C LEU A 221 -5.40 -19.78 11.08
N VAL A 222 -4.90 -20.50 10.09
CA VAL A 222 -3.51 -21.00 10.04
C VAL A 222 -2.79 -20.28 8.91
N SER A 223 -1.74 -19.53 9.25
CA SER A 223 -0.90 -18.84 8.27
C SER A 223 0.22 -19.76 7.77
N PHE A 224 0.43 -19.78 6.46
CA PHE A 224 1.57 -20.44 5.83
C PHE A 224 2.41 -19.39 5.11
N THR A 225 3.70 -19.37 5.42
CA THR A 225 4.67 -18.47 4.78
C THR A 225 4.97 -18.89 3.35
N VAL A 226 5.53 -17.96 2.58
CA VAL A 226 5.95 -18.23 1.19
C VAL A 226 6.96 -19.36 1.11
N ASP A 227 7.90 -19.41 2.07
CA ASP A 227 8.95 -20.43 2.11
C ASP A 227 8.39 -21.81 2.48
N GLU A 228 7.45 -21.89 3.43
CA GLU A 228 6.78 -23.16 3.77
C GLU A 228 6.01 -23.72 2.58
N ILE A 229 5.21 -22.90 1.90
CA ILE A 229 4.46 -23.33 0.70
C ILE A 229 5.42 -23.77 -0.40
N LYS A 230 6.55 -23.06 -0.57
CA LYS A 230 7.58 -23.41 -1.54
C LYS A 230 8.21 -24.76 -1.21
N ASN A 231 8.59 -25.01 0.04
CA ASN A 231 9.18 -26.28 0.47
C ASN A 231 8.21 -27.44 0.25
N MET A 232 6.94 -27.29 0.65
CA MET A 232 5.90 -28.31 0.39
C MET A 232 5.76 -28.61 -1.11
N TRP A 233 5.80 -27.57 -1.94
CA TRP A 233 5.71 -27.71 -3.39
C TRP A 233 6.93 -28.39 -4.00
N GLU A 234 8.14 -28.07 -3.55
CA GLU A 234 9.38 -28.72 -3.99
C GLU A 234 9.38 -30.21 -3.62
N ASP A 235 9.01 -30.54 -2.39
CA ASP A 235 8.89 -31.92 -1.91
C ASP A 235 7.87 -32.71 -2.73
N ALA A 236 6.68 -32.13 -2.97
CA ALA A 236 5.63 -32.77 -3.76
C ALA A 236 6.03 -32.95 -5.23
N SER A 237 6.78 -32.00 -5.80
CA SER A 237 7.14 -31.99 -7.23
C SER A 237 8.38 -32.82 -7.57
N SER A 238 9.21 -33.17 -6.58
CA SER A 238 10.52 -33.81 -6.74
C SER A 238 10.56 -35.01 -7.69
N ASN A 239 9.47 -35.80 -7.79
CA ASN A 239 9.42 -37.04 -8.56
C ASN A 239 8.17 -37.14 -9.48
N SER A 240 7.54 -36.01 -9.83
CA SER A 240 6.31 -36.01 -10.62
C SER A 240 6.56 -35.56 -12.07
N GLU A 241 6.16 -36.40 -13.03
CA GLU A 241 6.13 -36.01 -14.46
C GLU A 241 5.02 -34.99 -14.76
N ILE A 242 3.93 -35.03 -13.98
CA ILE A 242 2.81 -34.09 -14.07
C ILE A 242 3.11 -32.86 -13.22
N ARG A 243 2.88 -31.66 -13.78
CA ARG A 243 3.08 -30.40 -13.07
C ARG A 243 2.10 -30.26 -11.89
N ILE A 244 2.64 -30.40 -10.68
CA ILE A 244 1.94 -30.13 -9.43
C ILE A 244 1.97 -28.62 -9.16
N SER A 245 0.83 -28.05 -8.75
CA SER A 245 0.73 -26.65 -8.34
C SER A 245 1.01 -26.49 -6.84
N ARG A 246 1.32 -25.26 -6.41
CA ARG A 246 1.47 -24.93 -4.99
C ARG A 246 0.19 -25.21 -4.18
N LEU A 247 -0.97 -24.99 -4.80
CA LEU A 247 -2.27 -25.29 -4.18
C LEU A 247 -2.44 -26.79 -3.96
N ASP A 248 -2.06 -27.64 -4.93
CA ASP A 248 -2.16 -29.09 -4.77
C ASP A 248 -1.27 -29.59 -3.63
N ALA A 249 -0.04 -29.06 -3.53
CA ALA A 249 0.90 -29.43 -2.47
C ALA A 249 0.41 -28.97 -1.08
N LEU A 250 -0.13 -27.75 -0.98
CA LEU A 250 -0.71 -27.23 0.25
C LEU A 250 -1.93 -28.06 0.69
N LEU A 251 -2.86 -28.34 -0.23
CA LEU A 251 -4.04 -29.16 0.05
C LEU A 251 -3.66 -30.59 0.44
N ALA A 252 -2.69 -31.19 -0.25
CA ALA A 252 -2.17 -32.51 0.12
C ALA A 252 -1.62 -32.50 1.54
N HIS A 253 -0.82 -31.49 1.90
CA HIS A 253 -0.27 -31.35 3.23
C HIS A 253 -1.37 -31.21 4.30
N ILE A 254 -2.30 -30.27 4.13
CA ILE A 254 -3.42 -30.05 5.05
C ILE A 254 -4.28 -31.32 5.19
N TRP A 255 -4.59 -31.99 4.07
CA TRP A 255 -5.39 -33.20 4.08
C TRP A 255 -4.68 -34.35 4.81
N MET A 256 -3.37 -34.54 4.61
CA MET A 256 -2.57 -35.50 5.37
C MET A 256 -2.63 -35.21 6.88
N LEU A 257 -2.58 -33.95 7.29
CA LEU A 257 -2.69 -33.56 8.70
C LEU A 257 -4.07 -33.88 9.28
N ILE A 258 -5.14 -33.62 8.54
CA ILE A 258 -6.51 -33.96 8.95
C ILE A 258 -6.68 -35.48 9.07
N ILE A 259 -6.22 -36.25 8.09
CA ILE A 259 -6.25 -37.73 8.12
C ILE A 259 -5.52 -38.26 9.36
N ARG A 260 -4.34 -37.69 9.65
CA ARG A 260 -3.55 -38.06 10.82
C ARG A 260 -4.27 -37.74 12.12
N ALA A 261 -4.86 -36.55 12.22
CA ALA A 261 -5.60 -36.11 13.41
C ALA A 261 -6.85 -36.96 13.67
N ARG A 262 -7.48 -37.49 12.62
CA ARG A 262 -8.63 -38.41 12.70
C ARG A 262 -8.25 -39.88 12.89
N GLU A 263 -6.96 -40.16 13.05
CA GLU A 263 -6.38 -41.51 13.22
C GLU A 263 -6.66 -42.45 12.05
N LEU A 264 -6.75 -41.91 10.83
CA LEU A 264 -7.06 -42.67 9.61
C LEU A 264 -5.82 -42.99 8.78
N SER A 265 -4.62 -42.83 9.32
CA SER A 265 -3.35 -42.96 8.59
C SER A 265 -3.13 -44.31 7.91
N HIS A 266 -3.66 -45.40 8.49
CA HIS A 266 -3.51 -46.78 8.00
C HIS A 266 -4.86 -47.43 7.68
N ASP A 267 -5.91 -46.62 7.59
CA ASP A 267 -7.26 -47.10 7.32
C ASP A 267 -7.36 -47.70 5.91
N GLN A 268 -8.19 -48.73 5.75
CA GLN A 268 -8.35 -49.46 4.49
C GLN A 268 -9.55 -48.98 3.68
N GLN A 269 -10.42 -48.14 4.27
CA GLN A 269 -11.57 -47.55 3.60
C GLN A 269 -11.18 -46.23 2.91
N PRO A 270 -11.86 -45.87 1.81
CA PRO A 270 -11.62 -44.60 1.14
C PRO A 270 -11.87 -43.40 2.06
N ILE A 271 -10.95 -42.44 1.98
CA ILE A 271 -11.05 -41.12 2.60
C ILE A 271 -11.16 -40.10 1.47
N TYR A 272 -12.06 -39.14 1.59
CA TYR A 272 -12.39 -38.19 0.54
C TYR A 272 -12.00 -36.75 0.88
N LEU A 273 -11.53 -36.04 -0.15
CA LEU A 273 -11.35 -34.59 -0.18
C LEU A 273 -12.21 -34.03 -1.30
N ASP A 274 -13.28 -33.35 -0.93
CA ASP A 274 -14.23 -32.71 -1.82
C ASP A 274 -13.74 -31.30 -2.16
N VAL A 275 -13.26 -31.12 -3.39
CA VAL A 275 -12.64 -29.85 -3.82
C VAL A 275 -13.62 -29.07 -4.68
N THR A 276 -13.91 -27.83 -4.25
CA THR A 276 -14.73 -26.90 -5.02
C THR A 276 -14.00 -26.45 -6.29
N LEU A 277 -14.66 -26.57 -7.44
CA LEU A 277 -14.13 -26.27 -8.76
C LEU A 277 -15.04 -25.25 -9.47
N GLY A 278 -14.47 -24.14 -9.94
CA GLY A 278 -15.16 -23.24 -10.86
C GLY A 278 -15.18 -23.77 -12.29
N LEU A 279 -16.33 -23.64 -12.96
CA LEU A 279 -16.53 -24.11 -14.34
C LEU A 279 -16.21 -23.03 -15.39
N ARG A 280 -16.18 -21.74 -15.04
CA ARG A 280 -16.04 -20.63 -16.02
C ARG A 280 -14.91 -20.83 -17.03
N SER A 281 -13.70 -21.18 -16.57
CA SER A 281 -12.53 -21.39 -17.41
C SER A 281 -12.41 -22.80 -18.00
N ARG A 282 -13.35 -23.69 -17.69
CA ARG A 282 -13.32 -25.11 -18.08
C ARG A 282 -14.32 -25.46 -19.17
N LEU A 283 -15.22 -24.55 -19.52
CA LEU A 283 -16.11 -24.68 -20.67
C LEU A 283 -15.40 -24.28 -21.97
N ASP A 284 -15.96 -24.72 -23.10
CA ASP A 284 -15.52 -24.31 -24.42
C ASP A 284 -16.74 -23.85 -25.25
N PRO A 285 -16.88 -22.55 -25.55
CA PRO A 285 -15.99 -21.46 -25.13
C PRO A 285 -16.06 -21.20 -23.61
N PRO A 286 -15.00 -20.63 -23.00
CA PRO A 286 -15.01 -20.28 -21.58
C PRO A 286 -16.00 -19.14 -21.30
N LEU A 287 -16.61 -19.15 -20.11
CA LEU A 287 -17.45 -18.05 -19.63
C LEU A 287 -16.58 -16.84 -19.27
N SER A 288 -17.14 -15.64 -19.43
CA SER A 288 -16.51 -14.40 -18.98
C SER A 288 -16.25 -14.42 -17.48
N GLU A 289 -15.17 -13.78 -17.03
CA GLU A 289 -14.94 -13.53 -15.60
C GLU A 289 -16.04 -12.66 -14.97
N ASN A 290 -16.76 -11.88 -15.80
CA ASN A 290 -17.91 -11.06 -15.39
C ASN A 290 -19.24 -11.85 -15.36
N PHE A 291 -19.21 -13.15 -15.65
CA PHE A 291 -20.39 -14.01 -15.55
C PHE A 291 -20.88 -14.06 -14.09
N VAL A 292 -22.10 -13.56 -13.88
CA VAL A 292 -22.82 -13.56 -12.60
C VAL A 292 -23.55 -14.89 -12.47
N GLY A 293 -23.25 -15.64 -11.41
CA GLY A 293 -23.85 -16.95 -11.16
C GLY A 293 -22.98 -17.80 -10.23
N SER A 294 -23.39 -19.05 -10.03
CA SER A 294 -22.66 -20.02 -9.20
C SER A 294 -22.25 -21.28 -9.99
N PRO A 295 -21.50 -21.15 -11.11
CA PRO A 295 -21.10 -22.30 -11.93
C PRO A 295 -19.94 -23.04 -11.28
N ILE A 296 -20.21 -23.72 -10.16
CA ILE A 296 -19.25 -24.50 -9.38
C ILE A 296 -19.72 -25.94 -9.20
N ILE A 297 -18.77 -26.85 -8.99
CA ILE A 297 -19.02 -28.26 -8.64
C ILE A 297 -18.04 -28.72 -7.57
N LEU A 298 -18.29 -29.88 -6.96
CA LEU A 298 -17.42 -30.51 -5.98
C LEU A 298 -16.87 -31.83 -6.53
N GLY A 299 -15.58 -31.85 -6.84
CA GLY A 299 -14.88 -33.05 -7.29
C GLY A 299 -14.36 -33.87 -6.10
N ASN A 300 -14.54 -35.19 -6.13
CA ASN A 300 -14.13 -36.04 -5.02
C ASN A 300 -12.75 -36.70 -5.25
N VAL A 301 -11.75 -36.24 -4.52
CA VAL A 301 -10.43 -36.88 -4.51
C VAL A 301 -10.45 -37.96 -3.43
N SER A 302 -9.96 -39.16 -3.74
CA SER A 302 -9.92 -40.27 -2.77
C SER A 302 -8.51 -40.78 -2.50
N THR A 303 -8.26 -41.22 -1.26
CA THR A 303 -7.04 -41.96 -0.87
C THR A 303 -7.38 -43.10 0.10
N ILE A 304 -6.44 -44.03 0.26
CA ILE A 304 -6.44 -45.06 1.31
C ILE A 304 -5.26 -44.73 2.23
N GLY A 305 -5.56 -44.30 3.44
CA GLY A 305 -4.57 -43.83 4.40
C GLY A 305 -3.69 -42.66 3.91
N ILE A 306 -2.61 -42.40 4.64
CA ILE A 306 -1.63 -41.37 4.29
C ILE A 306 -0.58 -41.96 3.34
N GLN A 307 -0.37 -41.29 2.21
CA GLN A 307 0.72 -41.56 1.29
C GLN A 307 1.74 -40.41 1.31
N SER A 308 2.78 -40.48 0.46
CA SER A 308 3.70 -39.34 0.31
C SER A 308 2.98 -38.11 -0.23
N ILE A 309 3.45 -36.91 0.16
CA ILE A 309 2.86 -35.63 -0.26
C ILE A 309 2.77 -35.52 -1.79
N GLY A 310 3.78 -36.01 -2.52
CA GLY A 310 3.77 -36.05 -3.99
C GLY A 310 2.64 -36.91 -4.56
N LYS A 311 2.38 -38.10 -4.00
CA LYS A 311 1.26 -38.96 -4.44
C LYS A 311 -0.11 -38.35 -4.11
N MET A 312 -0.24 -37.77 -2.92
CA MET A 312 -1.46 -37.08 -2.49
C MET A 312 -1.76 -35.88 -3.40
N ALA A 313 -0.77 -35.02 -3.65
CA ALA A 313 -0.89 -33.87 -4.53
C ALA A 313 -1.16 -34.27 -5.99
N LEU A 314 -0.54 -35.37 -6.46
CA LEU A 314 -0.81 -35.94 -7.77
C LEU A 314 -2.25 -36.47 -7.89
N SER A 315 -2.78 -37.11 -6.83
CA SER A 315 -4.18 -37.59 -6.79
C SER A 315 -5.15 -36.41 -6.93
N ILE A 316 -4.88 -35.30 -6.22
CA ILE A 316 -5.63 -34.05 -6.37
C ILE A 316 -5.54 -33.56 -7.82
N ARG A 317 -4.33 -33.30 -8.32
CA ARG A 317 -4.12 -32.75 -9.67
C ARG A 317 -4.76 -33.59 -10.79
N SER A 318 -4.61 -34.92 -10.72
CA SER A 318 -5.14 -35.86 -11.72
C SER A 318 -6.67 -36.01 -11.64
N THR A 319 -7.26 -35.87 -10.46
CA THR A 319 -8.71 -35.85 -10.29
C THR A 319 -9.28 -34.55 -10.87
N LEU A 320 -8.70 -33.40 -10.52
CA LEU A 320 -9.19 -32.10 -10.98
C LEU A 320 -8.97 -31.86 -12.48
N SER A 321 -8.03 -32.56 -13.13
CA SER A 321 -7.80 -32.46 -14.59
C SER A 321 -8.83 -33.26 -15.41
N LYS A 322 -9.56 -34.20 -14.79
CA LYS A 322 -10.67 -34.92 -15.44
C LYS A 322 -11.85 -33.99 -15.75
N PHE A 323 -12.00 -32.89 -15.01
CA PHE A 323 -13.01 -31.86 -15.27
C PHE A 323 -12.52 -30.86 -16.32
N ASN A 324 -12.79 -31.13 -17.58
CA ASN A 324 -12.37 -30.31 -18.71
C ASN A 324 -13.55 -30.14 -19.68
N SER A 325 -13.36 -29.39 -20.77
CA SER A 325 -14.45 -29.01 -21.66
C SER A 325 -15.19 -30.21 -22.27
N SER A 326 -14.51 -31.34 -22.50
CA SER A 326 -15.14 -32.53 -23.08
C SER A 326 -15.94 -33.36 -22.08
N SER A 327 -15.64 -33.27 -20.78
CA SER A 327 -16.33 -34.03 -19.73
C SER A 327 -17.41 -33.23 -19.01
N ILE A 328 -17.30 -31.90 -18.99
CA ILE A 328 -18.30 -31.02 -18.36
C ILE A 328 -19.60 -30.99 -19.18
N GLY A 329 -19.54 -31.02 -20.51
CA GLY A 329 -20.76 -31.05 -21.34
C GLY A 329 -21.69 -32.22 -21.03
N PRO A 330 -21.21 -33.49 -20.98
CA PRO A 330 -22.00 -34.63 -20.53
C PRO A 330 -22.49 -34.51 -19.08
N MET A 331 -21.70 -33.93 -18.18
CA MET A 331 -22.11 -33.68 -16.79
C MET A 331 -23.29 -32.69 -16.71
N LEU A 332 -23.23 -31.59 -17.47
CA LEU A 332 -24.33 -30.63 -17.56
C LEU A 332 -25.58 -31.28 -18.17
N HIS A 333 -25.41 -32.20 -19.12
CA HIS A 333 -26.50 -33.01 -19.64
C HIS A 333 -27.16 -33.84 -18.53
N GLU A 334 -26.38 -34.60 -17.74
CA GLU A 334 -26.92 -35.36 -16.59
C GLU A 334 -27.68 -34.42 -15.62
N LEU A 335 -27.08 -33.28 -15.26
CA LEU A 335 -27.70 -32.30 -14.36
C LEU A 335 -28.99 -31.70 -14.90
N ALA A 336 -29.11 -31.50 -16.22
CA ALA A 336 -30.35 -31.03 -16.83
C ALA A 336 -31.48 -32.05 -16.65
N PHE A 337 -31.17 -33.35 -16.74
CA PHE A 337 -32.12 -34.46 -16.61
C PHE A 337 -32.42 -34.91 -15.18
N GLU A 338 -31.74 -34.37 -14.19
CA GLU A 338 -32.05 -34.68 -12.79
C GLU A 338 -33.45 -34.18 -12.40
N LEU A 339 -34.16 -34.98 -11.59
CA LEU A 339 -35.54 -34.71 -11.20
C LEU A 339 -35.67 -33.45 -10.35
N SER A 340 -34.75 -33.23 -9.41
CA SER A 340 -34.65 -32.02 -8.59
C SER A 340 -33.18 -31.66 -8.40
N PRO A 341 -32.79 -30.37 -8.53
CA PRO A 341 -31.44 -29.90 -8.20
C PRO A 341 -30.99 -30.21 -6.76
N ASN A 342 -31.94 -30.38 -5.84
CA ASN A 342 -31.66 -30.60 -4.42
C ASN A 342 -31.49 -32.07 -4.04
N ARG A 343 -31.80 -32.99 -4.97
CA ARG A 343 -31.80 -34.43 -4.68
C ARG A 343 -30.39 -35.01 -4.56
N LEU A 344 -29.53 -34.69 -5.51
CA LEU A 344 -28.19 -35.25 -5.58
C LEU A 344 -27.17 -34.27 -5.01
N TRP A 345 -26.46 -34.72 -3.99
CA TRP A 345 -25.45 -33.92 -3.31
C TRP A 345 -24.03 -34.44 -3.63
N ASN A 346 -23.12 -33.53 -4.02
CA ASN A 346 -21.77 -33.86 -4.52
C ASN A 346 -20.66 -33.89 -3.45
N ALA A 347 -20.97 -33.72 -2.17
CA ALA A 347 -19.99 -33.78 -1.08
C ALA A 347 -20.51 -34.50 0.17
N PHE A 348 -19.68 -34.66 1.19
CA PHE A 348 -20.18 -34.98 2.52
C PHE A 348 -19.27 -34.39 3.58
N LEU A 349 -19.75 -34.28 4.81
CA LEU A 349 -18.96 -33.87 5.97
C LEU A 349 -18.91 -35.01 6.97
N GLY A 350 -17.86 -35.04 7.79
CA GLY A 350 -17.67 -36.06 8.82
C GLY A 350 -16.29 -36.69 8.78
N ARG A 351 -16.11 -37.77 9.55
CA ARG A 351 -14.80 -38.36 9.86
C ARG A 351 -13.96 -38.69 8.62
N ARG A 352 -14.57 -39.19 7.54
CA ARG A 352 -13.84 -39.57 6.31
C ARG A 352 -13.90 -38.57 5.17
N ASN A 353 -14.58 -37.43 5.35
CA ASN A 353 -14.79 -36.46 4.28
C ASN A 353 -14.28 -35.09 4.75
N THR A 354 -13.66 -34.36 3.83
CA THR A 354 -13.17 -33.00 4.06
C THR A 354 -13.57 -32.19 2.85
N ILE A 355 -14.23 -31.05 3.05
CA ILE A 355 -14.58 -30.13 1.97
C ILE A 355 -13.60 -28.97 1.95
N VAL A 356 -13.18 -28.58 0.75
CA VAL A 356 -12.28 -27.46 0.52
C VAL A 356 -12.92 -26.47 -0.42
N THR A 357 -12.87 -25.20 -0.04
CA THR A 357 -13.10 -24.07 -0.94
C THR A 357 -11.90 -23.12 -0.92
N SER A 358 -11.66 -22.43 -2.04
CA SER A 358 -10.50 -21.56 -2.22
C SER A 358 -10.93 -20.23 -2.81
N TRP A 359 -10.61 -19.15 -2.09
CA TRP A 359 -10.78 -17.76 -2.54
C TRP A 359 -9.47 -17.15 -3.02
N LEU A 360 -8.44 -17.98 -3.23
CA LEU A 360 -7.19 -17.54 -3.84
C LEU A 360 -7.43 -16.95 -5.23
N HIS A 361 -6.69 -15.90 -5.57
CA HIS A 361 -6.82 -15.16 -6.83
C HIS A 361 -8.14 -14.39 -7.04
N LEU A 362 -9.03 -14.34 -6.03
CA LEU A 362 -10.20 -13.46 -6.08
C LEU A 362 -9.89 -11.99 -5.73
N LYS A 363 -8.61 -11.66 -5.51
CA LYS A 363 -8.10 -10.29 -5.29
C LYS A 363 -8.82 -9.57 -4.14
N THR A 364 -9.13 -10.30 -3.08
CA THR A 364 -9.93 -9.81 -1.96
C THR A 364 -9.34 -8.58 -1.27
N TYR A 365 -8.01 -8.51 -1.19
CA TYR A 365 -7.28 -7.36 -0.63
C TYR A 365 -7.07 -6.20 -1.61
N GLU A 366 -7.54 -6.30 -2.86
CA GLU A 366 -7.51 -5.20 -3.85
C GLU A 366 -8.84 -4.41 -3.88
N VAL A 367 -9.82 -4.78 -3.06
CA VAL A 367 -11.08 -4.04 -2.92
C VAL A 367 -10.84 -2.77 -2.10
N ASP A 368 -10.59 -1.64 -2.78
CA ASP A 368 -10.35 -0.34 -2.16
C ASP A 368 -11.53 0.61 -2.38
N PHE A 369 -12.26 0.98 -1.33
CA PHE A 369 -13.37 1.93 -1.42
C PHE A 369 -12.92 3.41 -1.52
N GLY A 370 -11.63 3.70 -1.69
CA GLY A 370 -11.05 5.06 -1.65
C GLY A 370 -10.49 5.43 -0.28
N ILE A 371 -10.43 4.46 0.64
CA ILE A 371 -9.91 4.62 2.00
C ILE A 371 -8.68 3.72 2.26
N GLY A 372 -8.19 3.04 1.22
CA GLY A 372 -7.08 2.10 1.27
C GLY A 372 -7.52 0.64 1.18
N VAL A 373 -6.53 -0.25 1.20
CA VAL A 373 -6.76 -1.71 1.11
C VAL A 373 -7.29 -2.28 2.42
N PRO A 374 -8.05 -3.39 2.39
CA PRO A 374 -8.56 -4.04 3.59
C PRO A 374 -7.44 -4.47 4.55
N ARG A 375 -7.63 -4.21 5.85
CA ARG A 375 -6.73 -4.72 6.91
C ARG A 375 -6.85 -6.25 7.07
N PHE A 376 -8.05 -6.77 6.85
CA PHE A 376 -8.40 -8.17 7.02
C PHE A 376 -9.61 -8.50 6.15
N VAL A 377 -9.58 -9.68 5.54
CA VAL A 377 -10.71 -10.26 4.84
C VAL A 377 -10.94 -11.67 5.38
N ASN A 378 -12.20 -12.00 5.65
CA ASN A 378 -12.62 -13.33 6.05
C ASN A 378 -13.92 -13.69 5.34
N ALA A 379 -14.12 -14.98 5.08
CA ALA A 379 -15.44 -15.49 4.76
C ALA A 379 -16.00 -16.21 5.99
N LEU A 380 -17.22 -15.88 6.38
CA LEU A 380 -17.90 -16.59 7.46
C LEU A 380 -18.44 -17.91 6.92
N MET A 381 -17.73 -18.98 7.24
CA MET A 381 -18.13 -20.35 6.97
C MET A 381 -18.85 -20.94 8.19
N PRO A 382 -19.76 -21.91 8.00
CA PRO A 382 -20.37 -22.61 9.12
C PRO A 382 -19.30 -23.38 9.93
N SER A 383 -19.44 -23.38 11.25
CA SER A 383 -18.54 -24.11 12.16
C SER A 383 -18.84 -25.62 12.11
N VAL A 384 -18.30 -26.30 11.10
CA VAL A 384 -18.47 -27.75 10.88
C VAL A 384 -17.12 -28.43 10.68
N ASP A 385 -16.94 -29.62 11.27
CA ASP A 385 -15.72 -30.42 11.11
C ASP A 385 -15.49 -30.79 9.64
N GLY A 386 -14.25 -30.63 9.18
CA GLY A 386 -13.83 -30.93 7.82
C GLY A 386 -14.08 -29.81 6.81
N CYS A 387 -14.53 -28.61 7.22
CA CYS A 387 -14.64 -27.46 6.33
C CYS A 387 -13.33 -26.64 6.31
N VAL A 388 -12.62 -26.67 5.19
CA VAL A 388 -11.36 -25.95 4.99
C VAL A 388 -11.55 -24.84 3.97
N HIS A 389 -11.12 -23.63 4.32
CA HIS A 389 -11.17 -22.46 3.45
C HIS A 389 -9.78 -21.85 3.27
N LEU A 390 -9.38 -21.62 2.02
CA LEU A 390 -8.10 -20.99 1.67
C LEU A 390 -8.28 -19.52 1.27
N LEU A 391 -7.50 -18.64 1.89
CA LEU A 391 -7.49 -17.19 1.70
C LEU A 391 -6.05 -16.67 1.56
N GLU A 392 -5.88 -15.51 0.92
CA GLU A 392 -4.61 -14.79 0.92
C GLU A 392 -4.39 -14.09 2.28
N ASN A 393 -3.15 -14.05 2.79
CA ASN A 393 -2.89 -13.48 4.12
C ASN A 393 -2.88 -11.93 4.16
N GLY A 394 -3.22 -11.24 3.07
CA GLY A 394 -3.22 -9.76 3.04
C GLY A 394 -1.84 -9.10 3.16
N ASN A 395 -0.76 -9.88 3.29
CA ASN A 395 0.63 -9.46 3.12
C ASN A 395 0.96 -9.24 1.62
N THR A 396 0.07 -8.57 0.88
CA THR A 396 0.14 -8.45 -0.58
C THR A 396 1.08 -7.33 -1.00
N LYS A 397 2.41 -7.52 -0.88
CA LYS A 397 3.46 -6.65 -1.50
C LYS A 397 3.44 -5.15 -1.11
N GLY A 398 2.38 -4.62 -0.53
CA GLY A 398 2.21 -3.25 -0.09
C GLY A 398 3.11 -2.97 1.09
N ALA A 399 3.22 -3.90 2.05
CA ALA A 399 4.18 -3.78 3.15
C ALA A 399 5.64 -3.78 2.65
N GLU A 400 6.03 -4.67 1.74
CA GLU A 400 7.38 -4.67 1.15
C GLU A 400 7.65 -3.43 0.27
N LYS A 401 6.64 -2.93 -0.47
CA LYS A 401 6.76 -1.76 -1.33
C LYS A 401 6.82 -0.47 -0.49
N ILE A 402 6.01 -0.37 0.56
CA ILE A 402 6.06 0.70 1.57
C ILE A 402 7.42 0.70 2.28
N ASN A 403 7.96 -0.47 2.63
CA ASN A 403 9.27 -0.56 3.29
C ASN A 403 10.40 -0.18 2.32
N ARG A 404 10.37 -0.64 1.05
CA ARG A 404 11.33 -0.23 0.01
C ARG A 404 11.28 1.27 -0.27
N HIS A 405 10.09 1.84 -0.42
CA HIS A 405 9.89 3.27 -0.66
C HIS A 405 10.36 4.10 0.54
N LEU A 406 10.06 3.66 1.77
CA LEU A 406 10.53 4.31 2.99
C LEU A 406 12.06 4.27 3.09
N ILE A 407 12.70 3.14 2.76
CA ILE A 407 14.17 3.06 2.71
C ILE A 407 14.73 4.03 1.67
N ASN A 408 14.11 4.17 0.49
CA ASN A 408 14.53 5.13 -0.52
C ASN A 408 14.41 6.58 -0.02
N VAL A 409 13.39 6.91 0.76
CA VAL A 409 13.22 8.22 1.42
C VAL A 409 14.27 8.45 2.51
N ILE A 410 14.58 7.45 3.34
CA ILE A 410 15.62 7.55 4.37
C ILE A 410 17.00 7.75 3.73
N LEU A 411 17.33 6.99 2.68
CA LEU A 411 18.57 7.15 1.92
C LEU A 411 18.69 8.55 1.31
N LEU A 412 17.59 9.08 0.76
CA LEU A 412 17.53 10.45 0.26
C LEU A 412 17.80 11.47 1.38
N GLY A 413 17.17 11.30 2.55
CA GLY A 413 17.41 12.16 3.71
C GLY A 413 18.85 12.11 4.21
N LEU A 414 19.47 10.92 4.28
CA LEU A 414 20.88 10.75 4.66
C LEU A 414 21.85 11.39 3.66
N ALA A 415 21.58 11.29 2.36
CA ALA A 415 22.38 11.93 1.32
C ALA A 415 22.38 13.46 1.48
N PHE A 416 21.19 14.05 1.67
CA PHE A 416 21.03 15.48 1.93
C PHE A 416 21.66 15.89 3.25
N MET A 417 21.46 15.12 4.33
CA MET A 417 22.06 15.39 5.64
C MET A 417 23.58 15.56 5.53
N LEU A 418 24.27 14.61 4.88
CA LEU A 418 25.73 14.66 4.73
C LEU A 418 26.17 15.85 3.85
N LEU A 419 25.48 16.07 2.73
CA LEU A 419 25.79 17.19 1.84
C LEU A 419 25.63 18.55 2.55
N TYR A 420 24.51 18.72 3.26
CA TYR A 420 24.16 19.95 3.96
C TYR A 420 24.95 20.15 5.25
N THR A 421 25.48 19.08 5.85
CA THR A 421 26.41 19.18 7.00
C THR A 421 27.63 20.04 6.66
N ALA A 422 28.24 19.77 5.50
CA ALA A 422 29.38 20.53 5.02
C ALA A 422 28.96 21.89 4.47
N PHE A 423 27.85 21.96 3.74
CA PHE A 423 27.38 23.20 3.11
C PHE A 423 26.98 24.26 4.14
N HIS A 424 26.14 23.94 5.13
CA HIS A 424 25.72 24.91 6.15
C HIS A 424 26.92 25.48 6.92
N ALA A 425 27.83 24.61 7.39
CA ALA A 425 29.04 25.05 8.08
C ALA A 425 29.93 25.93 7.19
N THR A 426 30.04 25.60 5.89
CA THR A 426 30.80 26.38 4.92
C THR A 426 30.20 27.77 4.69
N THR A 427 28.88 27.87 4.50
CA THR A 427 28.20 29.17 4.28
C THR A 427 28.32 30.09 5.49
N MET A 428 28.20 29.56 6.70
CA MET A 428 28.39 30.31 7.95
C MET A 428 29.82 30.86 8.11
N LEU A 429 30.83 30.11 7.66
CA LEU A 429 32.23 30.49 7.75
C LEU A 429 32.75 31.31 6.57
N ALA A 430 32.00 31.34 5.45
CA ALA A 430 32.50 31.85 4.18
C ALA A 430 33.11 33.25 4.30
N GLN A 431 32.39 34.19 4.91
CA GLN A 431 32.87 35.56 5.10
C GLN A 431 34.11 35.62 6.02
N SER A 432 34.08 34.93 7.16
CA SER A 432 35.19 34.92 8.12
C SER A 432 36.48 34.33 7.53
N VAL A 433 36.36 33.37 6.60
CA VAL A 433 37.50 32.80 5.88
C VAL A 433 38.09 33.82 4.90
N PHE A 434 37.26 34.59 4.18
CA PHE A 434 37.75 35.64 3.28
C PHE A 434 38.41 36.80 4.02
N GLU A 435 37.89 37.21 5.17
CA GLU A 435 38.54 38.20 6.03
C GLU A 435 39.89 37.69 6.56
N GLY A 436 39.97 36.42 6.94
CA GLY A 436 41.24 35.78 7.31
C GLY A 436 42.27 35.83 6.18
N ILE A 437 41.86 35.52 4.95
CA ILE A 437 42.72 35.57 3.76
C ILE A 437 43.19 36.99 3.47
N LYS A 438 42.30 37.98 3.58
CA LYS A 438 42.62 39.40 3.38
C LYS A 438 43.67 39.88 4.38
N ASN A 439 43.60 39.40 5.63
CA ASN A 439 44.59 39.70 6.66
C ASN A 439 45.95 38.99 6.43
N GLU A 440 45.96 37.80 5.80
CA GLU A 440 47.19 37.09 5.43
C GLU A 440 47.91 37.72 4.20
N THR A 441 47.18 38.41 3.31
CA THR A 441 47.68 38.92 2.00
C THR A 441 48.16 40.38 2.01
N ILE A 442 48.32 41.01 3.19
CA ILE A 442 48.71 42.42 3.37
C ILE A 442 50.04 42.82 2.67
N ASN A 443 50.83 41.88 2.13
CA ASN A 443 52.05 42.18 1.35
C ASN A 443 51.96 41.97 -0.18
N GLY A 444 50.77 41.87 -0.77
CA GLY A 444 50.65 41.94 -2.24
C GLY A 444 49.35 41.38 -2.81
N THR A 445 48.64 42.22 -3.56
CA THR A 445 47.34 42.06 -4.23
C THR A 445 46.10 42.33 -3.36
N ASN A 446 45.31 43.33 -3.78
CA ASN A 446 44.02 43.66 -3.19
C ASN A 446 43.04 42.51 -3.45
N PHE A 447 42.86 41.64 -2.46
CA PHE A 447 41.83 40.62 -2.49
C PHE A 447 40.46 41.26 -2.13
N GLU A 448 39.59 41.46 -3.13
CA GLU A 448 38.23 42.01 -2.99
C GLU A 448 37.12 40.94 -3.12
N GLY A 449 37.36 39.74 -2.60
CA GLY A 449 36.33 38.68 -2.54
C GLY A 449 35.47 38.75 -1.28
N GLY A 450 34.16 38.50 -1.41
CA GLY A 450 33.22 38.47 -0.28
C GLY A 450 32.34 37.22 -0.28
N GLY A 451 32.20 36.57 0.88
CA GLY A 451 31.37 35.36 1.02
C GLY A 451 29.89 35.63 0.73
N TYR A 452 29.39 36.80 1.15
CA TYR A 452 28.01 37.22 0.91
C TYR A 452 27.69 37.46 -0.57
N ILE A 453 28.64 38.03 -1.31
CA ILE A 453 28.49 38.26 -2.75
C ILE A 453 28.34 36.93 -3.47
N SER A 454 29.14 35.93 -3.09
CA SER A 454 29.02 34.57 -3.62
C SER A 454 27.65 33.95 -3.36
N LEU A 455 27.14 34.08 -2.12
CA LEU A 455 25.83 33.54 -1.77
C LEU A 455 24.71 34.24 -2.58
N GLY A 456 24.79 35.57 -2.73
CA GLY A 456 23.86 36.33 -3.57
C GLY A 456 23.90 35.92 -5.05
N ILE A 457 25.09 35.67 -5.61
CA ILE A 457 25.25 35.14 -6.98
C ILE A 457 24.59 33.75 -7.08
N ALA A 458 24.83 32.86 -6.13
CA ALA A 458 24.24 31.53 -6.12
C ALA A 458 22.71 31.58 -6.06
N SER A 459 22.13 32.42 -5.19
CA SER A 459 20.68 32.60 -5.08
C SER A 459 20.07 33.17 -6.37
N ALA A 460 20.69 34.18 -6.99
CA ALA A 460 20.23 34.73 -8.26
C ALA A 460 20.27 33.69 -9.40
N CYS A 461 21.35 32.93 -9.48
CA CYS A 461 21.47 31.85 -10.46
C CYS A 461 20.46 30.73 -10.21
N MET A 462 20.19 30.36 -8.95
CA MET A 462 19.18 29.37 -8.59
C MET A 462 17.78 29.81 -9.01
N ALA A 463 17.42 31.08 -8.78
CA ALA A 463 16.13 31.63 -9.18
C ALA A 463 15.89 31.51 -10.70
N ILE A 464 16.91 31.80 -11.52
CA ILE A 464 16.83 31.68 -12.98
C ILE A 464 16.79 30.20 -13.40
N ALA A 465 17.63 29.36 -12.79
CA ALA A 465 17.75 27.95 -13.14
C ALA A 465 16.51 27.11 -12.79
N ASN A 466 15.75 27.49 -11.76
CA ASN A 466 14.49 26.82 -11.37
C ASN A 466 13.45 26.77 -12.49
N ILE A 467 13.50 27.70 -13.46
CA ILE A 467 12.61 27.70 -14.64
C ILE A 467 12.89 26.48 -15.54
N PHE A 468 14.16 26.06 -15.61
CA PHE A 468 14.62 25.01 -16.52
C PHE A 468 14.85 23.66 -15.83
N ALA A 469 14.96 23.63 -14.50
CA ALA A 469 15.19 22.42 -13.73
C ALA A 469 14.21 21.27 -14.02
N PRO A 470 12.87 21.49 -14.16
CA PRO A 470 11.94 20.41 -14.50
C PRO A 470 12.23 19.75 -15.85
N VAL A 471 12.70 20.52 -16.84
CA VAL A 471 13.04 20.00 -18.18
C VAL A 471 14.22 19.04 -18.09
N ILE A 472 15.26 19.43 -17.35
CA ILE A 472 16.45 18.59 -17.14
C ILE A 472 16.06 17.28 -16.44
N ILE A 473 15.19 17.35 -15.43
CA ILE A 473 14.71 16.19 -14.67
C ILE A 473 13.88 15.26 -15.53
N SER A 474 13.08 15.79 -16.46
CA SER A 474 12.29 14.96 -17.39
C SER A 474 13.17 14.13 -18.33
N ILE A 475 14.35 14.65 -18.70
CA ILE A 475 15.29 14.00 -19.62
C ILE A 475 16.17 12.99 -18.88
N LEU A 476 16.78 13.41 -17.78
CA LEU A 476 17.78 12.59 -17.05
C LEU A 476 17.15 11.71 -15.97
N GLY A 477 15.92 12.01 -15.57
CA GLY A 477 15.31 11.45 -14.37
C GLY A 477 15.82 12.10 -13.08
N PRO A 478 15.05 11.98 -11.98
CA PRO A 478 15.36 12.67 -10.72
C PRO A 478 16.64 12.14 -10.05
N SER A 479 16.89 10.83 -10.06
CA SER A 479 18.06 10.24 -9.37
C SER A 479 19.40 10.75 -9.93
N ILE A 480 19.53 10.84 -11.25
CA ILE A 480 20.74 11.35 -11.92
C ILE A 480 20.87 12.86 -11.73
N SER A 481 19.75 13.58 -11.83
CA SER A 481 19.70 15.03 -11.61
C SER A 481 20.15 15.41 -10.19
N MET A 482 19.75 14.65 -9.17
CA MET A 482 20.20 14.88 -7.79
C MET A 482 21.72 14.67 -7.64
N PHE A 483 22.30 13.64 -8.27
CA PHE A 483 23.75 13.43 -8.23
C PHE A 483 24.53 14.55 -8.93
N MET A 484 24.05 15.01 -10.10
CA MET A 484 24.63 16.16 -10.79
C MET A 484 24.55 17.43 -9.95
N GLY A 485 23.39 17.72 -9.36
CA GLY A 485 23.20 18.87 -8.48
C GLY A 485 24.08 18.79 -7.23
N GLY A 486 24.17 17.64 -6.57
CA GLY A 486 25.03 17.46 -5.39
C GLY A 486 26.52 17.66 -5.70
N THR A 487 26.95 17.42 -6.94
CA THR A 487 28.37 17.56 -7.32
C THR A 487 28.82 19.02 -7.26
N THR A 488 27.92 19.98 -7.54
CA THR A 488 28.25 21.41 -7.48
C THR A 488 28.46 21.88 -6.04
N PHE A 489 27.81 21.27 -5.05
CA PHE A 489 28.04 21.52 -3.63
C PHE A 489 29.44 21.08 -3.18
N LEU A 490 29.91 19.91 -3.66
CA LEU A 490 31.28 19.46 -3.40
C LEU A 490 32.30 20.44 -4.02
N LEU A 491 32.07 20.89 -5.26
CA LEU A 491 32.94 21.87 -5.92
C LEU A 491 32.99 23.18 -5.13
N TYR A 492 31.86 23.63 -4.60
CA TYR A 492 31.80 24.83 -3.75
C TYR A 492 32.63 24.69 -2.49
N VAL A 493 32.53 23.59 -1.76
CA VAL A 493 33.35 23.34 -0.55
C VAL A 493 34.84 23.25 -0.90
N LEU A 494 35.20 22.59 -2.01
CA LEU A 494 36.58 22.47 -2.48
C LEU A 494 37.21 23.82 -2.84
N SER A 495 36.41 24.78 -3.31
CA SER A 495 36.91 26.12 -3.67
C SER A 495 37.56 26.88 -2.50
N PHE A 496 37.21 26.54 -1.25
CA PHE A 496 37.80 27.13 -0.05
C PHE A 496 39.18 26.56 0.33
N LEU A 497 39.57 25.39 -0.22
CA LEU A 497 40.93 24.87 -0.04
C LEU A 497 41.96 25.73 -0.79
N PHE A 498 41.60 26.11 -2.02
CA PHE A 498 42.42 26.95 -2.91
C PHE A 498 41.62 28.18 -3.36
N PRO A 499 41.41 29.16 -2.45
CA PRO A 499 40.55 30.31 -2.72
C PRO A 499 41.18 31.21 -3.79
N MET A 500 40.62 31.19 -5.00
CA MET A 500 40.91 32.16 -6.06
C MET A 500 39.61 32.89 -6.40
N ILE A 501 39.66 34.21 -6.56
CA ILE A 501 38.45 35.05 -6.71
C ILE A 501 37.59 34.61 -7.90
N TRP A 502 38.20 34.45 -9.07
CA TRP A 502 37.49 34.10 -10.31
C TRP A 502 36.91 32.68 -10.27
N SER A 503 37.64 31.71 -9.72
CA SER A 503 37.15 30.34 -9.61
C SER A 503 36.05 30.23 -8.57
N PHE A 504 36.14 30.99 -7.48
CA PHE A 504 35.14 31.01 -6.42
C PHE A 504 33.78 31.47 -6.95
N TYR A 505 33.71 32.65 -7.59
CA TYR A 505 32.47 33.15 -8.15
C TYR A 505 31.92 32.29 -9.30
N LEU A 506 32.80 31.69 -10.12
CA LEU A 506 32.37 30.72 -11.13
C LEU A 506 31.69 29.50 -10.49
N VAL A 507 32.25 29.00 -9.40
CA VAL A 507 31.66 27.88 -8.66
C VAL A 507 30.37 28.29 -7.94
N SER A 508 30.22 29.55 -7.51
CA SER A 508 28.95 30.08 -6.99
C SER A 508 27.82 30.06 -8.04
N ILE A 509 28.13 30.39 -9.30
CA ILE A 509 27.18 30.28 -10.41
C ILE A 509 26.75 28.82 -10.61
N LEU A 510 27.73 27.91 -10.65
CA LEU A 510 27.47 26.47 -10.79
C LEU A 510 26.66 25.92 -9.62
N LEU A 511 26.95 26.36 -8.40
CA LEU A 511 26.19 26.02 -7.21
C LEU A 511 24.73 26.42 -7.34
N GLY A 512 24.43 27.65 -7.78
CA GLY A 512 23.05 28.11 -7.98
C GLY A 512 22.29 27.25 -8.98
N ILE A 513 22.90 26.94 -10.13
CA ILE A 513 22.29 26.05 -11.14
C ILE A 513 22.09 24.64 -10.58
N GLY A 514 23.10 24.08 -9.90
CA GLY A 514 23.04 22.75 -9.31
C GLY A 514 22.02 22.64 -8.18
N ALA A 515 21.86 23.67 -7.35
CA ALA A 515 20.87 23.73 -6.28
C ALA A 515 19.44 23.71 -6.82
N ALA A 516 19.16 24.45 -7.90
CA ALA A 516 17.86 24.43 -8.57
C ALA A 516 17.51 23.02 -9.07
N ILE A 517 18.47 22.35 -9.72
CA ILE A 517 18.29 20.97 -10.21
C ILE A 517 18.11 20.00 -9.05
N LEU A 518 18.95 20.10 -8.00
CA LEU A 518 18.95 19.22 -6.84
C LEU A 518 17.60 19.24 -6.11
N TRP A 519 17.10 20.42 -5.76
CA TRP A 519 15.86 20.58 -5.01
C TRP A 519 14.63 20.20 -5.84
N THR A 520 14.59 20.57 -7.11
CA THR A 520 13.49 20.18 -8.00
C THR A 520 13.46 18.67 -8.21
N ALA A 521 14.63 18.04 -8.34
CA ALA A 521 14.76 16.59 -8.49
C ALA A 521 14.37 15.84 -7.20
N GLN A 522 14.71 16.39 -6.03
CA GLN A 522 14.30 15.88 -4.73
C GLN A 522 12.78 15.87 -4.57
N GLY A 523 12.10 16.97 -4.89
CA GLY A 523 10.64 17.04 -4.79
C GLY A 523 9.96 16.02 -5.70
N THR A 524 10.48 15.88 -6.93
CA THR A 524 9.99 14.88 -7.89
C THR A 524 10.24 13.45 -7.40
N TYR A 525 11.43 13.16 -6.85
CA TYR A 525 11.77 11.84 -6.31
C TYR A 525 10.87 11.48 -5.12
N LEU A 526 10.67 12.41 -4.19
CA LEU A 526 9.83 12.18 -3.03
C LEU A 526 8.38 11.90 -3.43
N ALA A 527 7.87 12.59 -4.45
CA ALA A 527 6.53 12.36 -5.02
C ALA A 527 6.43 10.97 -5.69
N LEU A 528 7.46 10.53 -6.43
CA LEU A 528 7.47 9.20 -7.06
C LEU A 528 7.46 8.05 -6.04
N TYR A 529 8.08 8.25 -4.89
CA TYR A 529 8.22 7.23 -3.85
C TYR A 529 7.28 7.43 -2.65
N SER A 530 6.28 8.31 -2.78
CA SER A 530 5.26 8.53 -1.75
C SER A 530 3.85 8.44 -2.35
N ASN A 531 2.89 8.03 -1.52
CA ASN A 531 1.47 7.98 -1.88
C ASN A 531 0.74 9.12 -1.15
N GLU A 532 -0.50 9.42 -1.52
CA GLU A 532 -1.28 10.51 -0.92
C GLU A 532 -1.38 10.42 0.61
N MET A 533 -1.45 9.20 1.16
CA MET A 533 -1.48 8.96 2.61
C MET A 533 -0.11 9.03 3.30
N THR A 534 1.00 8.87 2.56
CA THR A 534 2.36 8.74 3.13
C THR A 534 3.27 9.91 2.79
N VAL A 535 2.91 10.75 1.82
CA VAL A 535 3.72 11.90 1.36
C VAL A 535 4.06 12.86 2.49
N SER A 536 3.10 13.18 3.37
CA SER A 536 3.33 14.05 4.52
C SER A 536 4.32 13.45 5.52
N ARG A 537 4.20 12.14 5.81
CA ARG A 537 5.12 11.44 6.72
C ARG A 537 6.52 11.37 6.12
N ASN A 538 6.62 10.97 4.86
CA ASN A 538 7.89 10.80 4.16
C ASN A 538 8.62 12.15 3.97
N ALA A 539 7.87 13.21 3.64
CA ALA A 539 8.40 14.59 3.61
C ALA A 539 8.91 15.03 4.99
N GLY A 540 8.17 14.73 6.06
CA GLY A 540 8.59 15.02 7.43
C GLY A 540 9.87 14.28 7.85
N ILE A 541 10.00 13.00 7.49
CA ILE A 541 11.22 12.21 7.76
C ILE A 541 12.42 12.79 6.99
N PHE A 542 12.24 13.11 5.71
CA PHE A 542 13.27 13.77 4.91
C PHE A 542 13.69 15.11 5.53
N TRP A 543 12.72 15.94 5.91
CA TRP A 543 12.98 17.24 6.52
C TRP A 543 13.75 17.12 7.84
N ALA A 544 13.35 16.17 8.71
CA ALA A 544 14.06 15.92 9.96
C ALA A 544 15.53 15.51 9.73
N LEU A 545 15.78 14.61 8.76
CA LEU A 545 17.14 14.19 8.41
C LEU A 545 17.96 15.34 7.83
N LEU A 546 17.37 16.18 6.98
CA LEU A 546 18.02 17.37 6.45
C LEU A 546 18.48 18.31 7.59
N GLN A 547 17.60 18.62 8.52
CA GLN A 547 17.88 19.57 9.60
C GLN A 547 18.92 19.06 10.61
N ILE A 548 19.05 17.75 10.78
CA ILE A 548 20.17 17.15 11.55
C ILE A 548 21.54 17.57 10.97
N GLY A 549 21.62 17.90 9.67
CA GLY A 549 22.85 18.38 9.03
C GLY A 549 23.48 19.61 9.71
N TYR A 550 22.70 20.48 10.36
CA TYR A 550 23.25 21.63 11.07
C TYR A 550 24.13 21.27 12.27
N LEU A 551 24.01 20.07 12.84
CA LEU A 551 24.70 19.73 14.09
C LEU A 551 26.18 19.33 13.88
N PRO A 552 26.51 18.28 13.10
CA PRO A 552 27.87 17.73 13.10
C PRO A 552 28.90 18.71 12.53
N GLY A 553 28.53 19.42 11.45
CA GLY A 553 29.41 20.35 10.77
C GLY A 553 29.74 21.56 11.64
N ASN A 554 28.72 22.20 12.21
CA ASN A 554 28.91 23.38 13.05
C ASN A 554 29.56 23.05 14.40
N LEU A 555 29.28 21.86 14.96
CA LEU A 555 30.00 21.37 16.14
C LEU A 555 31.49 21.16 15.85
N PHE A 556 31.83 20.59 14.69
CA PHE A 556 33.21 20.42 14.26
C PHE A 556 33.94 21.76 14.10
N VAL A 557 33.27 22.78 13.55
CA VAL A 557 33.79 24.17 13.50
C VAL A 557 34.09 24.70 14.89
N TYR A 558 33.14 24.58 15.83
CA TYR A 558 33.29 25.09 17.20
C TYR A 558 34.46 24.45 17.96
N LEU A 559 34.74 23.17 17.71
CA LEU A 559 35.85 22.44 18.34
C LEU A 559 37.19 22.72 17.67
N SER A 560 37.19 23.02 16.37
CA SER A 560 38.41 23.14 15.56
C SER A 560 38.97 24.57 15.51
N ILE A 561 38.13 25.60 15.66
CA ILE A 561 38.57 27.01 15.64
C ILE A 561 38.82 27.50 17.06
N ASN A 562 40.10 27.65 17.45
CA ASN A 562 40.52 28.21 18.74
C ASN A 562 41.18 29.59 18.64
N THR A 563 41.39 30.11 17.42
CA THR A 563 42.08 31.38 17.14
C THR A 563 41.14 32.46 16.61
N GLU A 564 41.49 33.73 16.82
CA GLU A 564 40.70 34.89 16.37
C GLU A 564 40.78 35.12 14.84
N THR A 565 41.72 34.49 14.15
CA THR A 565 41.82 34.47 12.68
C THR A 565 41.86 33.03 12.19
N ILE A 566 41.16 32.76 11.08
CA ILE A 566 41.20 31.48 10.40
C ILE A 566 42.40 31.50 9.46
N THR A 567 43.49 30.88 9.89
CA THR A 567 44.73 30.84 9.12
C THR A 567 44.79 29.61 8.22
N ARG A 568 45.78 29.58 7.33
CA ARG A 568 46.04 28.43 6.44
C ARG A 568 46.06 27.07 7.18
N SER A 569 46.65 27.00 8.37
CA SER A 569 46.79 25.75 9.12
C SER A 569 45.48 25.20 9.67
N THR A 570 44.47 26.05 9.92
CA THR A 570 43.12 25.64 10.36
C THR A 570 42.18 25.45 9.16
N ARG A 571 42.30 26.27 8.12
CA ARG A 571 41.44 26.23 6.93
C ARG A 571 41.55 24.90 6.17
N TYR A 572 42.77 24.47 5.84
CA TYR A 572 43.00 23.27 5.04
C TYR A 572 42.41 21.99 5.67
N PRO A 573 42.69 21.63 6.93
CA PRO A 573 42.11 20.43 7.53
C PRO A 573 40.58 20.53 7.65
N LEU A 574 40.04 21.72 7.96
CA LEU A 574 38.60 21.95 8.08
C LEU A 574 37.86 21.64 6.76
N PHE A 575 38.28 22.27 5.67
CA PHE A 575 37.63 22.09 4.36
C PHE A 575 37.97 20.74 3.70
N ALA A 576 39.09 20.10 4.07
CA ALA A 576 39.39 18.74 3.64
C ALA A 576 38.39 17.75 4.24
N VAL A 577 38.08 17.86 5.54
CA VAL A 577 37.06 17.03 6.20
C VAL A 577 35.68 17.29 5.59
N PHE A 578 35.28 18.54 5.38
CA PHE A 578 34.00 18.85 4.74
C PHE A 578 33.90 18.32 3.30
N SER A 579 34.98 18.35 2.54
CA SER A 579 35.02 17.78 1.19
C SER A 579 34.82 16.26 1.21
N ILE A 580 35.41 15.56 2.18
CA ILE A 580 35.20 14.11 2.37
C ILE A 580 33.74 13.84 2.73
N VAL A 581 33.14 14.59 3.66
CA VAL A 581 31.73 14.42 4.05
C VAL A 581 30.78 14.63 2.86
N CYS A 582 31.01 15.66 2.04
CA CYS A 582 30.29 15.87 0.78
C CYS A 582 30.45 14.68 -0.19
N ALA A 583 31.67 14.14 -0.33
CA ALA A 583 31.93 13.01 -1.20
C ALA A 583 31.20 11.73 -0.73
N VAL A 584 31.09 11.51 0.59
CA VAL A 584 30.25 10.41 1.12
C VAL A 584 28.78 10.66 0.80
N GLY A 585 28.27 11.89 0.92
CA GLY A 585 26.92 12.26 0.49
C GLY A 585 26.65 11.93 -0.98
N LEU A 586 27.62 12.21 -1.87
CA LEU A 586 27.55 11.83 -3.29
C LEU A 586 27.51 10.32 -3.51
N ALA A 587 28.22 9.54 -2.69
CA ALA A 587 28.14 8.08 -2.75
C ALA A 587 26.73 7.57 -2.44
N PHE A 588 26.01 8.19 -1.48
CA PHE A 588 24.60 7.88 -1.24
C PHE A 588 23.71 8.23 -2.43
N PHE A 589 23.93 9.35 -3.13
CA PHE A 589 23.23 9.64 -4.38
C PHE A 589 23.52 8.60 -5.48
N ALA A 590 24.77 8.11 -5.58
CA ALA A 590 25.11 7.03 -6.49
C ALA A 590 24.40 5.70 -6.11
N LEU A 591 24.27 5.40 -4.82
CA LEU A 591 23.48 4.26 -4.33
C LEU A 591 21.99 4.39 -4.68
N ILE A 592 21.43 5.61 -4.61
CA ILE A 592 20.06 5.90 -5.03
C ILE A 592 19.90 5.62 -6.54
N ILE A 593 20.85 6.07 -7.37
CA ILE A 593 20.85 5.78 -8.81
C ILE A 593 20.86 4.27 -9.05
N TRP A 594 21.76 3.54 -8.38
CA TRP A 594 21.87 2.08 -8.50
C TRP A 594 20.56 1.37 -8.15
N ARG A 595 19.91 1.73 -7.03
CA ARG A 595 18.61 1.15 -6.63
C ARG A 595 17.50 1.47 -7.63
N THR A 596 17.41 2.73 -8.05
CA THR A 596 16.40 3.17 -9.04
C THR A 596 16.53 2.38 -10.35
N PHE A 597 17.76 2.09 -10.78
CA PHE A 597 18.04 1.31 -11.98
C PHE A 597 17.60 -0.15 -11.85
N ILE A 598 17.86 -0.80 -10.72
CA ILE A 598 17.42 -2.18 -10.45
C ILE A 598 15.89 -2.27 -10.47
N GLU A 599 15.19 -1.32 -9.84
CA GLU A 599 13.73 -1.30 -9.82
C GLU A 599 13.12 -1.14 -11.21
N ARG A 600 13.66 -0.22 -12.04
CA ARG A 600 13.22 -0.06 -13.44
C ARG A 600 13.42 -1.33 -14.27
N ARG A 601 14.53 -2.04 -14.06
CA ARG A 601 14.82 -3.31 -14.76
C ARG A 601 13.85 -4.43 -14.38
N GLN A 602 13.39 -4.46 -13.13
CA GLN A 602 12.38 -5.42 -12.65
C GLN A 602 10.96 -5.06 -13.13
N SER A 603 10.64 -3.78 -13.28
CA SER A 603 9.35 -3.31 -13.80
C SER A 603 9.22 -3.53 -15.32
N ASN A 604 10.30 -3.30 -16.08
CA ASN A 604 10.30 -3.43 -17.54
C ASN A 604 10.29 -4.90 -18.03
N SER A 605 10.42 -5.89 -17.15
CA SER A 605 10.14 -7.30 -17.50
C SER A 605 8.65 -7.66 -17.43
N GLN A 606 7.78 -6.74 -16.98
CA GLN A 606 6.32 -6.97 -16.87
C GLN A 606 5.47 -6.05 -17.74
N LEU A 607 5.99 -4.92 -18.27
CA LEU A 607 5.29 -4.09 -19.25
C LEU A 607 6.17 -3.90 -20.50
N SER A 608 5.93 -4.72 -21.51
CA SER A 608 6.22 -4.33 -22.89
C SER A 608 5.01 -3.56 -23.42
N ASN A 609 5.26 -2.42 -24.08
CA ASN A 609 4.34 -1.53 -24.78
C ASN A 609 3.65 -0.41 -23.97
N LYS A 610 4.42 0.65 -23.68
CA LYS A 610 4.09 2.04 -24.06
C LYS A 610 5.21 2.97 -23.59
N GLU A 611 6.26 3.13 -24.39
CA GLU A 611 7.16 4.28 -24.24
C GLU A 611 6.62 5.41 -25.12
N GLU A 612 5.87 6.32 -24.50
CA GLU A 612 5.48 7.57 -25.11
C GLU A 612 6.72 8.47 -25.19
N LYS A 613 7.28 8.62 -26.40
CA LYS A 613 8.45 9.47 -26.65
C LYS A 613 8.10 10.94 -26.34
N ILE A 614 8.76 11.49 -25.33
CA ILE A 614 8.69 12.92 -24.99
C ILE A 614 9.17 13.73 -26.21
N THR A 615 8.25 14.50 -26.81
CA THR A 615 8.52 15.35 -27.97
C THR A 615 8.68 16.81 -27.55
N MET A 616 9.44 17.63 -28.29
CA MET A 616 9.67 19.06 -28.00
C MET A 616 8.37 19.89 -27.82
N ALA A 617 7.25 19.43 -28.41
CA ALA A 617 5.93 20.03 -28.21
C ALA A 617 5.45 19.96 -26.74
N ASN A 618 5.70 18.85 -26.04
CA ASN A 618 5.29 18.65 -24.64
C ASN A 618 6.05 19.58 -23.67
N ILE A 619 7.31 19.90 -24.00
CA ILE A 619 8.15 20.80 -23.20
C ILE A 619 7.63 22.24 -23.30
N ALA A 620 7.29 22.69 -24.51
CA ALA A 620 6.74 24.03 -24.73
C ALA A 620 5.37 24.20 -24.07
N GLU A 621 4.55 23.15 -24.06
CA GLU A 621 3.25 23.15 -23.37
C GLU A 621 3.41 23.21 -21.85
N THR A 622 4.33 22.42 -21.29
CA THR A 622 4.67 22.44 -19.85
C THR A 622 5.17 23.82 -19.40
N LEU A 623 6.03 24.47 -20.20
CA LEU A 623 6.50 25.84 -19.92
C LEU A 623 5.37 26.86 -19.97
N LYS A 624 4.42 26.73 -20.92
CA LYS A 624 3.23 27.60 -20.98
C LYS A 624 2.35 27.45 -19.75
N ILE A 625 2.17 26.23 -19.24
CA ILE A 625 1.42 25.96 -18.01
C ILE A 625 2.11 26.61 -16.81
N ALA A 626 3.43 26.47 -16.69
CA ALA A 626 4.21 27.10 -15.62
C ALA A 626 4.08 28.65 -15.63
N VAL A 627 4.18 29.27 -16.81
CA VAL A 627 4.00 30.73 -16.96
C VAL A 627 2.57 31.19 -16.63
N ARG A 628 1.55 30.37 -16.94
CA ARG A 628 0.16 30.66 -16.53
C ARG A 628 -0.02 30.61 -15.02
N LEU A 629 0.63 29.66 -14.33
CA LEU A 629 0.61 29.54 -12.86
C LEU A 629 1.16 30.81 -12.17
N PHE A 630 2.24 31.42 -12.69
CA PHE A 630 2.78 32.69 -12.16
C PHE A 630 1.80 33.87 -12.21
N LYS A 631 0.81 33.84 -13.12
CA LYS A 631 -0.20 34.91 -13.26
C LYS A 631 -1.42 34.70 -12.38
N THR A 632 -1.52 33.59 -11.66
CA THR A 632 -2.66 33.34 -10.78
C THR A 632 -2.61 34.24 -9.55
N ARG A 633 -3.77 34.72 -9.10
CA ARG A 633 -3.89 35.58 -7.91
C ARG A 633 -3.23 34.95 -6.67
N ASN A 634 -3.34 33.63 -6.54
CA ASN A 634 -2.75 32.87 -5.45
C ASN A 634 -1.21 32.87 -5.51
N MET A 635 -0.60 32.70 -6.69
CA MET A 635 0.86 32.74 -6.85
C MET A 635 1.43 34.15 -6.62
N LEU A 636 0.69 35.20 -7.01
CA LEU A 636 1.05 36.59 -6.76
C LEU A 636 1.00 36.95 -5.26
N LEU A 637 0.06 36.39 -4.50
CA LEU A 637 0.03 36.54 -3.03
C LEU A 637 1.20 35.78 -2.37
N LEU A 638 1.59 34.63 -2.93
CA LEU A 638 2.72 33.84 -2.44
C LEU A 638 4.09 34.50 -2.68
N LEU A 639 4.22 35.34 -3.72
CA LEU A 639 5.44 36.12 -3.99
C LEU A 639 5.88 36.98 -2.78
N ILE A 640 4.93 37.51 -2.00
CA ILE A 640 5.21 38.27 -0.77
C ILE A 640 5.82 37.36 0.30
N SER A 641 5.30 36.13 0.44
CA SER A 641 5.86 35.14 1.37
C SER A 641 7.22 34.62 0.91
N PHE A 642 7.43 34.43 -0.40
CA PHE A 642 8.72 34.02 -0.97
C PHE A 642 9.82 35.06 -0.80
N ALA A 643 9.48 36.35 -0.91
CA ALA A 643 10.44 37.43 -0.64
C ALA A 643 10.92 37.46 0.83
N TYR A 644 10.15 36.86 1.75
CA TYR A 644 10.51 36.74 3.16
C TYR A 644 11.38 35.51 3.47
N THR A 645 11.40 34.49 2.59
CA THR A 645 11.97 33.16 2.91
C THR A 645 13.47 33.01 2.58
N ASP A 646 14.18 34.11 2.33
CA ASP A 646 15.61 34.06 2.01
C ASP A 646 16.47 34.23 3.27
N ASP A 647 17.52 33.42 3.33
CA ASP A 647 18.34 33.08 4.51
C ASP A 647 18.74 34.31 5.35
N SER A 648 18.08 34.51 6.50
CA SER A 648 18.37 35.59 7.42
C SER A 648 19.39 35.16 8.47
N LEU A 649 20.63 34.95 8.06
CA LEU A 649 21.68 34.55 9.00
C LEU A 649 22.95 35.30 8.70
N ILE A 650 23.25 36.37 9.45
CA ILE A 650 24.63 36.69 9.84
C ILE A 650 24.67 37.45 11.16
N PHE A 651 25.40 36.87 12.12
CA PHE A 651 25.97 37.57 13.25
C PHE A 651 27.51 37.52 13.17
N THR A 652 28.17 38.65 12.89
CA THR A 652 29.60 38.80 13.16
C THR A 652 29.77 39.86 14.24
N GLY A 653 29.70 39.45 15.50
CA GLY A 653 29.83 40.38 16.63
C GLY A 653 30.82 39.95 17.70
N THR A 654 31.10 38.66 17.84
CA THR A 654 31.96 38.17 18.93
C THR A 654 32.56 36.81 18.56
N ARG A 655 33.88 36.66 18.78
CA ARG A 655 34.71 35.43 18.68
C ARG A 655 34.28 34.41 17.61
N LYS A 656 35.06 34.27 16.53
CA LYS A 656 34.79 33.38 15.37
C LYS A 656 34.45 31.92 15.72
N ARG A 657 34.91 31.42 16.88
CA ARG A 657 34.51 30.12 17.43
C ARG A 657 33.00 29.99 17.71
N LEU A 658 32.35 31.07 18.16
CA LEU A 658 30.93 31.10 18.53
C LEU A 658 29.99 30.95 17.32
N ILE A 659 30.48 31.13 16.10
CA ILE A 659 29.74 30.89 14.85
C ILE A 659 29.30 29.42 14.76
N GLY A 660 30.17 28.49 15.18
CA GLY A 660 29.81 27.07 15.24
C GLY A 660 28.71 26.77 16.27
N LEU A 661 28.77 27.40 17.45
CA LEU A 661 27.73 27.20 18.48
C LEU A 661 26.38 27.80 18.07
N HIS A 662 26.40 28.94 17.37
CA HIS A 662 25.23 29.55 16.75
C HIS A 662 24.53 28.60 15.78
N GLY A 663 25.29 28.01 14.84
CA GLY A 663 24.75 27.05 13.86
C GLY A 663 24.17 25.79 14.51
N VAL A 664 24.76 25.31 15.61
CA VAL A 664 24.21 24.18 16.39
C VAL A 664 22.85 24.56 17.02
N LEU A 665 22.76 25.72 17.66
CA LEU A 665 21.51 26.16 18.33
C LEU A 665 20.38 26.43 17.33
N LEU A 666 20.70 27.00 16.17
CA LEU A 666 19.77 27.14 15.06
C LEU A 666 19.23 25.77 14.63
N GLY A 667 20.12 24.80 14.40
CA GLY A 667 19.74 23.43 14.04
C GLY A 667 18.86 22.75 15.09
N VAL A 668 19.14 22.94 16.39
CA VAL A 668 18.28 22.43 17.46
C VAL A 668 16.88 23.07 17.41
N GLY A 669 16.80 24.37 17.12
CA GLY A 669 15.53 25.08 16.89
C GLY A 669 14.73 24.50 15.73
N GLU A 670 15.38 24.29 14.59
CA GLU A 670 14.79 23.68 13.38
C GLU A 670 14.26 22.27 13.64
N ILE A 671 15.03 21.43 14.31
CA ILE A 671 14.67 20.04 14.62
C ILE A 671 13.48 19.99 15.60
N LEU A 672 13.52 20.79 16.67
CA LEU A 672 12.44 20.83 17.66
C LEU A 672 11.15 21.43 17.08
N GLY A 673 11.26 22.52 16.30
CA GLY A 673 10.12 23.10 15.60
C GLY A 673 9.54 22.15 14.56
N GLY A 674 10.39 21.44 13.82
CA GLY A 674 9.98 20.39 12.91
C GLY A 674 9.24 19.24 13.59
N GLY A 675 9.72 18.80 14.75
CA GLY A 675 9.04 17.80 15.58
C GLY A 675 7.68 18.28 16.09
N LEU A 676 7.65 19.46 16.70
CA LEU A 676 6.47 20.04 17.36
C LEU A 676 5.36 20.38 16.35
N PHE A 677 5.72 21.03 15.24
CA PHE A 677 4.78 21.50 14.22
C PHE A 677 4.49 20.47 13.13
N GLY A 678 5.36 19.47 12.94
CA GLY A 678 5.18 18.42 11.93
C GLY A 678 4.46 17.16 12.44
N PHE A 679 4.71 16.74 13.68
CA PHE A 679 4.21 15.45 14.19
C PHE A 679 3.24 15.57 15.37
N ILE A 680 3.51 16.50 16.31
CA ILE A 680 2.77 16.59 17.58
C ILE A 680 1.51 17.42 17.42
N THR A 681 1.61 18.58 16.78
CA THR A 681 0.46 19.38 16.40
C THR A 681 0.06 18.98 14.99
N LYS A 682 -0.96 18.12 14.85
CA LYS A 682 -1.67 17.95 13.56
C LYS A 682 -2.82 18.96 13.55
N PRO A 683 -2.60 20.24 13.15
CA PRO A 683 -3.67 21.22 13.14
C PRO A 683 -4.78 20.75 12.20
N LYS A 684 -5.96 20.52 12.76
CA LYS A 684 -7.15 20.01 12.05
C LYS A 684 -7.85 21.10 11.23
N THR A 685 -7.55 22.38 11.49
CA THR A 685 -8.21 23.53 10.87
C THR A 685 -7.22 24.57 10.35
N SER A 686 -7.63 25.35 9.33
CA SER A 686 -6.82 26.44 8.76
C SER A 686 -6.44 27.51 9.80
N SER A 687 -7.33 27.79 10.76
CA SER A 687 -7.07 28.76 11.85
C SER A 687 -5.94 28.34 12.79
N GLN A 688 -5.78 27.04 13.07
CA GLN A 688 -4.69 26.53 13.91
C GLN A 688 -3.34 26.62 13.20
N ARG A 689 -3.31 26.43 11.88
CA ARG A 689 -2.10 26.60 11.05
C ARG A 689 -1.67 28.07 11.00
N GLY A 690 -2.64 28.98 10.83
CA GLY A 690 -2.40 30.42 10.87
C GLY A 690 -1.82 30.89 12.21
N LEU A 691 -2.28 30.31 13.33
CA LEU A 691 -1.74 30.61 14.66
C LEU A 691 -0.28 30.18 14.80
N ILE A 692 0.10 28.99 14.32
CA ILE A 692 1.48 28.50 14.35
C ILE A 692 2.41 29.44 13.55
N ILE A 693 1.99 29.82 12.35
CA ILE A 693 2.72 30.77 11.50
C ILE A 693 2.88 32.12 12.19
N PHE A 694 1.81 32.62 12.81
CA PHE A 694 1.85 33.89 13.54
C PHE A 694 2.81 33.83 14.72
N ILE A 695 2.82 32.74 15.49
CA ILE A 695 3.77 32.53 16.59
C ILE A 695 5.20 32.52 16.05
N GLY A 696 5.48 31.77 14.98
CA GLY A 696 6.80 31.74 14.35
C GLY A 696 7.28 33.12 13.88
N PHE A 697 6.39 33.89 13.26
CA PHE A 697 6.67 35.26 12.83
C PHE A 697 6.98 36.19 14.01
N VAL A 698 6.21 36.10 15.10
CA VAL A 698 6.45 36.89 16.32
C VAL A 698 7.80 36.52 16.94
N LEU A 699 8.15 35.23 17.00
CA LEU A 699 9.44 34.79 17.53
C LEU A 699 10.63 35.37 16.72
N GLN A 700 10.51 35.40 15.39
CA GLN A 700 11.53 35.99 14.52
C GLN A 700 11.64 37.51 14.68
N ILE A 701 10.51 38.24 14.78
CA ILE A 701 10.53 39.69 15.05
C ILE A 701 11.22 39.99 16.39
N VAL A 702 10.85 39.27 17.44
CA VAL A 702 11.45 39.43 18.78
C VAL A 702 12.95 39.21 18.69
N PHE A 703 13.40 38.22 17.92
CA PHE A 703 14.82 38.00 17.68
C PHE A 703 15.49 39.17 16.95
N TYR A 704 15.04 39.54 15.75
CA TYR A 704 15.71 40.60 14.97
C TYR A 704 15.74 41.93 15.72
N TYR A 705 14.69 42.23 16.48
CA TYR A 705 14.64 43.42 17.32
C TYR A 705 15.64 43.35 18.49
N SER A 706 15.75 42.18 19.15
CA SER A 706 16.75 41.94 20.20
C SER A 706 18.17 42.08 19.66
N VAL A 707 18.40 41.62 18.44
CA VAL A 707 19.66 41.74 17.69
C VAL A 707 19.99 43.20 17.39
N PHE A 708 19.04 43.94 16.82
CA PHE A 708 19.21 45.34 16.45
C PHE A 708 19.55 46.21 17.67
N ILE A 709 18.98 45.89 18.83
CA ILE A 709 19.26 46.59 20.08
C ILE A 709 20.65 46.25 20.65
N ASN A 710 20.99 44.96 20.64
CA ASN A 710 22.14 44.41 21.35
C ASN A 710 23.46 44.55 20.58
N PHE A 711 23.41 44.76 19.26
CA PHE A 711 24.61 44.82 18.44
C PHE A 711 24.67 46.02 17.50
N PRO A 712 25.88 46.48 17.15
CA PRO A 712 26.05 47.61 16.25
C PRO A 712 25.66 47.26 14.81
N PHE A 713 25.09 48.22 14.09
CA PHE A 713 24.63 48.04 12.71
C PHE A 713 25.70 47.47 11.75
N ASP A 714 26.95 47.89 11.93
CA ASP A 714 28.07 47.48 11.08
C ASP A 714 28.64 46.09 11.43
N SER A 715 28.23 45.49 12.55
CA SER A 715 28.83 44.25 13.05
C SER A 715 28.73 43.10 12.04
N PRO A 716 27.59 42.83 11.36
CA PRO A 716 27.46 41.73 10.40
C PRO A 716 28.41 41.78 9.19
N ALA A 717 29.02 42.93 8.89
CA ALA A 717 29.81 43.13 7.69
C ALA A 717 31.32 43.27 7.94
N LYS A 718 31.71 43.66 9.16
CA LYS A 718 33.12 43.87 9.56
C LYS A 718 33.26 43.85 11.07
N GLU A 719 34.46 43.51 11.54
CA GLU A 719 34.83 43.75 12.94
C GLU A 719 34.69 45.26 13.24
N THR A 720 33.91 45.59 14.27
CA THR A 720 33.58 46.98 14.61
C THR A 720 33.66 47.23 16.11
N ASN A 721 34.18 48.41 16.46
CA ASN A 721 34.19 48.94 17.83
C ASN A 721 33.04 49.94 18.06
N SER A 722 32.11 50.07 17.11
CA SER A 722 30.92 50.92 17.25
C SER A 722 30.06 50.42 18.41
N LYS A 723 29.45 51.35 19.16
CA LYS A 723 28.61 50.99 20.31
C LYS A 723 27.22 50.47 19.87
N PRO A 724 26.64 49.48 20.56
CA PRO A 724 25.26 49.06 20.38
C PRO A 724 24.28 50.13 20.91
N TYR A 725 22.99 50.02 20.58
CA TYR A 725 21.95 50.94 21.09
C TYR A 725 21.79 50.82 22.62
N PHE A 726 21.97 49.63 23.18
CA PHE A 726 22.03 49.40 24.63
C PHE A 726 23.30 48.61 25.00
N GLU A 727 24.07 49.12 25.97
CA GLU A 727 25.26 48.45 26.49
C GLU A 727 24.83 47.40 27.54
N PHE A 728 24.77 46.13 27.13
CA PHE A 728 24.59 44.99 28.05
C PHE A 728 25.95 44.42 28.45
N ASP A 729 26.00 43.69 29.57
CA ASP A 729 27.17 42.88 29.92
C ASP A 729 27.41 41.82 28.83
N SER A 730 28.69 41.58 28.52
CA SER A 730 29.19 40.61 27.54
C SER A 730 28.57 39.21 27.68
N LEU A 731 28.24 38.79 28.90
CA LEU A 731 27.56 37.51 29.15
C LEU A 731 26.09 37.56 28.72
N ILE A 732 25.38 38.65 29.05
CA ILE A 732 23.97 38.86 28.70
C ILE A 732 23.82 38.98 27.19
N SER A 733 24.70 39.72 26.52
CA SER A 733 24.70 39.84 25.06
C SER A 733 24.88 38.50 24.36
N GLN A 734 25.74 37.62 24.89
CA GLN A 734 25.93 36.26 24.37
C GLN A 734 24.71 35.36 24.59
N VAL A 735 24.09 35.44 25.76
CA VAL A 735 22.85 34.68 26.06
C VAL A 735 21.72 35.10 25.12
N ILE A 736 21.54 36.41 24.88
CA ILE A 736 20.54 36.93 23.94
C ILE A 736 20.81 36.40 22.53
N ALA A 737 22.08 36.39 22.09
CA ALA A 737 22.44 35.84 20.78
C ALA A 737 22.11 34.33 20.68
N PHE A 738 22.45 33.53 21.69
CA PHE A 738 22.21 32.08 21.69
C PHE A 738 20.73 31.71 21.77
N VAL A 739 19.98 32.30 22.69
CA VAL A 739 18.53 32.12 22.78
C VAL A 739 17.88 32.57 21.48
N GLY A 740 18.33 33.69 20.94
CA GLY A 740 17.89 34.19 19.66
C GLY A 740 18.12 33.22 18.50
N SER A 741 19.30 32.61 18.43
CA SER A 741 19.64 31.60 17.41
C SER A 741 18.66 30.43 17.42
N PHE A 742 18.33 29.95 18.61
CA PHE A 742 17.34 28.89 18.80
C PHE A 742 15.93 29.32 18.36
N LEU A 743 15.50 30.52 18.74
CA LEU A 743 14.19 31.06 18.38
C LEU A 743 14.03 31.29 16.87
N VAL A 744 15.10 31.68 16.18
CA VAL A 744 15.10 31.78 14.71
C VAL A 744 14.83 30.43 14.07
N GLY A 745 15.57 29.38 14.46
CA GLY A 745 15.35 28.04 13.91
C GLY A 745 13.95 27.48 14.26
N LEU A 746 13.43 27.82 15.45
CA LEU A 746 12.07 27.44 15.82
C LEU A 746 11.01 28.19 15.00
N GLY A 747 11.25 29.47 14.68
CA GLY A 747 10.37 30.28 13.85
C GLY A 747 10.44 29.89 12.37
N ASP A 748 11.64 29.62 11.86
CA ASP A 748 11.87 29.30 10.44
C ASP A 748 11.27 27.93 10.06
N SER A 749 11.51 26.90 10.87
CA SER A 749 10.82 25.61 10.75
C SER A 749 9.30 25.72 10.73
N SER A 750 8.69 26.64 11.50
CA SER A 750 7.23 26.83 11.50
C SER A 750 6.71 27.33 10.15
N LEU A 751 7.46 28.22 9.49
CA LEU A 751 7.12 28.79 8.19
C LEU A 751 7.35 27.75 7.08
N ASN A 752 8.53 27.14 7.08
CA ASN A 752 8.93 26.17 6.07
C ASN A 752 8.05 24.91 6.05
N ILE A 753 7.47 24.52 7.19
CA ILE A 753 6.59 23.36 7.27
C ILE A 753 5.13 23.73 6.99
N GLN A 754 4.60 24.81 7.57
CA GLN A 754 3.16 25.12 7.47
C GLN A 754 2.79 25.82 6.16
N VAL A 755 3.67 26.65 5.59
CA VAL A 755 3.36 27.42 4.38
C VAL A 755 3.11 26.50 3.17
N PRO A 756 3.92 25.46 2.89
CA PRO A 756 3.61 24.47 1.85
C PRO A 756 2.30 23.69 2.08
N PHE A 757 1.93 23.42 3.34
CA PHE A 757 0.69 22.68 3.66
C PHE A 757 -0.58 23.52 3.51
N ILE A 758 -0.53 24.82 3.78
CA ILE A 758 -1.63 25.74 3.46
C ILE A 758 -1.82 25.83 1.94
N ARG A 759 -0.73 25.76 1.17
CA ARG A 759 -0.78 25.75 -0.30
C ARG A 759 -1.51 24.52 -0.86
N ILE A 760 -1.36 23.33 -0.30
CA ILE A 760 -2.10 22.15 -0.79
C ILE A 760 -3.61 22.27 -0.50
N VAL A 761 -3.99 22.81 0.66
CA VAL A 761 -5.39 22.92 1.09
C VAL A 761 -6.13 24.11 0.46
N CYS A 762 -5.42 25.13 -0.03
CA CYS A 762 -6.04 26.27 -0.73
C CYS A 762 -6.01 26.15 -2.26
N PHE A 763 -5.33 25.13 -2.82
CA PHE A 763 -5.30 24.85 -4.26
C PHE A 763 -6.14 23.63 -4.66
N LEU A 764 -6.57 22.80 -3.70
CA LEU A 764 -7.74 21.92 -3.79
C LEU A 764 -8.99 22.71 -3.38
#